data_AF-A0A8J6HI14-F1
#
_entry.id   AF-A0A8J6HI14-F1
#
_cell.length_a   1.000
_cell.length_b   1.000
_cell.length_c   1.000
_cell.angle_alpha   90.00
_cell.angle_beta   90.00
_cell.angle_gamma   90.00
#
_symmetry.space_group_name_H-M   'P 1'
#
loop_
_entity.id
_entity.type
_entity.pdbx_description
1 polymer ?
#
loop_
_entity_poly.entity_id
_entity_poly.type
_entity_poly.pdbx_seq_one_letter_code
_entity_poly.pdbx_strand_id
1 'polypeptide(L)'
;MIFAFLAVLLVFVSSKSLPPDIKKCSKSDPNLGKCLDTTVVDAVHKLSAGSKDLGVVPLEPLFIEKVDLGNPSDGSVSIHQEYENLRFHGITNATLFDSDADFTGDNCRWKFKTITGAVTMEADYKMTGKLLVFPINGHGKCKNVLYEVFSEYDVKCERFTKKNKKYLRITDFGFKVKPKRVVFGFDNIIDGNEQLSKEVVKTLNENALSVYADVGKAFDEVIAKIWKQTINQVFSRAAAAAKIAEVRETTRVERIGAHSHIRGLGLDESLEARHVSQGMVGQTSARRAIGIVLKMVREGRIAGRAVLLAGQPGTGKTAIATALAAALGHDTPFTSMAGSEIYSLEMGKTEALTQAIRKSIGVRIKEESEIIEGEVVEVQIERPATGVGTKVGKLILKTTEMETVYDLGGKMIDSILKEKVQSGDVITIDKATGKITRLGRSFARARDYDATGQQTRFVQCPEGELQKRKEVVHTVTLHEIDVINSRTHGFLALFSGDTGEIKSEVREQINGKVAEWREEGKAEMIPGVLFIDEVHMLDIECFSFLNRALENEMAPIVIMATNRGITRIRGTNYKSPHGIPLDLLDRMIIVPTTPYDEKELREILSIRCEEEDCQMSDNALTVLTRISKETSLRYGMQLIMTSSLIARKRKAPEVDVEDIKRAYQLFFDEGRSVQFLKEYQQEFMFNEEDAAEMDTS
;
A
#
# COMPACT_ATOMS: atom_id res chain seq x y z
N MET A 1 6.40 -9.96 -21.39
CA MET A 1 5.54 -10.99 -20.77
C MET A 1 6.30 -11.90 -19.81
N ILE A 2 7.35 -12.60 -20.28
CA ILE A 2 8.12 -13.57 -19.47
C ILE A 2 8.95 -12.87 -18.39
N PHE A 3 9.45 -11.67 -18.71
CA PHE A 3 10.13 -10.82 -17.73
C PHE A 3 9.20 -10.48 -16.56
N ALA A 4 8.04 -9.85 -16.87
CA ALA A 4 6.90 -9.58 -15.97
C ALA A 4 6.54 -10.76 -15.05
N PHE A 5 6.39 -11.93 -15.67
CA PHE A 5 6.04 -13.19 -15.01
C PHE A 5 7.14 -13.68 -14.05
N LEU A 6 8.41 -13.66 -14.48
CA LEU A 6 9.52 -14.20 -13.72
C LEU A 6 9.94 -13.32 -12.55
N ALA A 7 9.93 -12.00 -12.65
CA ALA A 7 10.23 -11.17 -11.48
C ALA A 7 9.20 -11.38 -10.38
N VAL A 8 7.92 -11.52 -10.75
CA VAL A 8 6.86 -11.79 -9.77
C VAL A 8 7.01 -13.19 -9.16
N LEU A 9 7.36 -14.20 -9.96
CA LEU A 9 7.63 -15.56 -9.46
C LEU A 9 8.83 -15.59 -8.52
N LEU A 10 9.92 -14.93 -8.90
CA LEU A 10 11.18 -14.82 -8.16
C LEU A 10 11.02 -14.06 -6.86
N VAL A 11 10.08 -13.11 -6.77
CA VAL A 11 9.88 -12.33 -5.55
C VAL A 11 8.89 -13.02 -4.60
N PHE A 12 7.91 -13.78 -5.10
CA PHE A 12 6.77 -14.23 -4.30
C PHE A 12 6.57 -15.75 -4.14
N VAL A 13 7.29 -16.59 -4.90
CA VAL A 13 7.16 -18.06 -4.80
C VAL A 13 8.20 -18.65 -3.82
N SER A 14 7.82 -19.70 -3.09
CA SER A 14 8.72 -20.40 -2.14
C SER A 14 9.80 -21.19 -2.89
N SER A 15 10.99 -21.36 -2.28
CA SER A 15 12.17 -21.96 -2.94
C SER A 15 11.97 -23.41 -3.40
N LYS A 16 10.98 -24.12 -2.88
CA LYS A 16 10.70 -25.52 -3.22
C LYS A 16 9.97 -25.74 -4.55
N SER A 17 9.47 -24.68 -5.19
CA SER A 17 8.64 -24.79 -6.42
C SER A 17 9.24 -24.10 -7.65
N LEU A 18 10.48 -23.62 -7.56
CA LEU A 18 11.27 -23.17 -8.71
C LEU A 18 12.33 -24.24 -9.03
N PRO A 19 12.70 -24.45 -10.30
CA PRO A 19 13.87 -25.25 -10.65
C PRO A 19 15.09 -24.76 -9.84
N PRO A 20 15.93 -25.66 -9.32
CA PRO A 20 17.04 -25.31 -8.42
C PRO A 20 18.07 -24.34 -9.04
N ASP A 21 18.06 -24.18 -10.36
CA ASP A 21 19.00 -23.37 -11.13
C ASP A 21 18.61 -21.89 -11.26
N ILE A 22 17.49 -21.47 -10.67
CA ILE A 22 17.00 -20.08 -10.70
C ILE A 22 17.24 -19.42 -9.34
N LYS A 23 18.17 -18.44 -9.29
CA LYS A 23 18.49 -17.68 -8.07
C LYS A 23 17.33 -16.76 -7.68
N LYS A 24 17.11 -16.52 -6.37
CA LYS A 24 16.02 -15.66 -5.87
C LYS A 24 16.53 -14.28 -5.46
N CYS A 25 15.77 -13.23 -5.76
CA CYS A 25 16.02 -11.88 -5.24
C CYS A 25 15.28 -11.66 -3.91
N SER A 26 15.97 -11.12 -2.90
CA SER A 26 15.37 -10.82 -1.60
C SER A 26 14.60 -9.50 -1.65
N LYS A 27 13.38 -9.47 -1.10
CA LYS A 27 12.54 -8.26 -0.99
C LYS A 27 13.17 -7.16 -0.12
N SER A 28 14.13 -7.51 0.72
CA SER A 28 14.84 -6.60 1.63
C SER A 28 16.15 -6.08 1.05
N ASP A 29 16.48 -6.44 -0.20
CA ASP A 29 17.71 -6.00 -0.84
C ASP A 29 17.56 -4.54 -1.32
N PRO A 30 18.39 -3.59 -0.86
CA PRO A 30 18.37 -2.21 -1.35
C PRO A 30 18.71 -2.10 -2.84
N ASN A 31 19.24 -3.15 -3.48
CA ASN A 31 19.48 -3.25 -4.93
C ASN A 31 18.54 -4.25 -5.62
N LEU A 32 17.30 -4.40 -5.11
CA LEU A 32 16.29 -5.31 -5.65
C LEU A 32 16.11 -5.17 -7.18
N GLY A 33 16.10 -3.94 -7.71
CA GLY A 33 16.00 -3.67 -9.15
C GLY A 33 17.08 -4.39 -9.96
N LYS A 34 18.36 -4.17 -9.62
CA LYS A 34 19.51 -4.80 -10.31
C LYS A 34 19.51 -6.34 -10.19
N CYS A 35 19.08 -6.86 -9.03
CA CYS A 35 18.93 -8.30 -8.87
C CYS A 35 17.85 -8.85 -9.80
N LEU A 36 16.69 -8.19 -9.88
CA LEU A 36 15.60 -8.62 -10.75
C LEU A 36 16.01 -8.56 -12.22
N ASP A 37 16.68 -7.49 -12.66
CA ASP A 37 17.13 -7.36 -14.04
C ASP A 37 17.98 -8.55 -14.49
N THR A 38 18.96 -8.94 -13.68
CA THR A 38 19.89 -10.02 -14.00
C THR A 38 19.21 -11.39 -13.93
N THR A 39 18.41 -11.61 -12.90
CA THR A 39 17.79 -12.91 -12.61
C THR A 39 16.64 -13.21 -13.58
N VAL A 40 15.91 -12.19 -13.99
CA VAL A 40 14.79 -12.33 -14.92
C VAL A 40 15.30 -12.66 -16.32
N VAL A 41 16.37 -12.00 -16.81
CA VAL A 41 16.99 -12.34 -18.10
C VAL A 41 17.44 -13.81 -18.12
N ASP A 42 18.17 -14.25 -17.08
CA ASP A 42 18.66 -15.63 -16.97
C ASP A 42 17.50 -16.65 -16.94
N ALA A 43 16.42 -16.33 -16.23
CA ALA A 43 15.27 -17.21 -16.15
C ALA A 43 14.44 -17.25 -17.46
N VAL A 44 14.40 -16.16 -18.25
CA VAL A 44 13.77 -16.15 -19.59
C VAL A 44 14.51 -17.10 -20.53
N HIS A 45 15.85 -17.08 -20.53
CA HIS A 45 16.65 -17.98 -21.35
C HIS A 45 16.46 -19.45 -20.96
N LYS A 46 16.47 -19.75 -19.65
CA LYS A 46 16.28 -21.12 -19.12
C LYS A 46 14.87 -21.68 -19.38
N LEU A 47 13.85 -20.83 -19.48
CA LEU A 47 12.47 -21.25 -19.72
C LEU A 47 12.04 -21.14 -21.20
N SER A 48 12.97 -20.88 -22.13
CA SER A 48 12.72 -20.77 -23.56
C SER A 48 11.98 -21.98 -24.16
N ALA A 49 12.30 -23.19 -23.69
CA ALA A 49 11.64 -24.44 -24.10
C ALA A 49 10.26 -24.69 -23.44
N GLY A 50 9.82 -23.81 -22.54
CA GLY A 50 8.62 -23.98 -21.72
C GLY A 50 8.85 -24.85 -20.47
N SER A 51 7.85 -24.89 -19.59
CA SER A 51 7.87 -25.73 -18.38
C SER A 51 6.46 -26.23 -18.09
N LYS A 52 6.26 -27.56 -18.19
CA LYS A 52 4.96 -28.19 -17.93
C LYS A 52 4.54 -28.04 -16.46
N ASP A 53 5.49 -28.12 -15.53
CA ASP A 53 5.24 -28.01 -14.09
C ASP A 53 4.79 -26.62 -13.67
N LEU A 54 5.35 -25.58 -14.31
CA LEU A 54 4.97 -24.19 -14.08
C LEU A 54 3.82 -23.75 -14.99
N GLY A 55 3.34 -24.60 -15.91
CA GLY A 55 2.29 -24.25 -16.88
C GLY A 55 2.73 -23.20 -17.91
N VAL A 56 4.03 -23.07 -18.15
CA VAL A 56 4.63 -22.14 -19.12
C VAL A 56 4.71 -22.84 -20.48
N VAL A 57 4.06 -22.27 -21.49
CA VAL A 57 4.16 -22.75 -22.88
C VAL A 57 5.56 -22.45 -23.45
N PRO A 58 6.01 -23.19 -24.47
CA PRO A 58 7.26 -22.86 -25.18
C PRO A 58 7.24 -21.40 -25.66
N LEU A 59 8.37 -20.72 -25.45
CA LEU A 59 8.53 -19.29 -25.72
C LEU A 59 9.30 -19.03 -27.01
N GLU A 60 10.03 -20.03 -27.50
CA GLU A 60 10.81 -19.96 -28.72
C GLU A 60 10.59 -21.25 -29.56
N PRO A 61 9.68 -21.25 -30.55
CA PRO A 61 8.72 -20.18 -30.84
C PRO A 61 7.55 -20.14 -29.85
N LEU A 62 7.05 -18.93 -29.59
CA LEU A 62 5.76 -18.73 -28.95
C LEU A 62 4.64 -18.95 -29.97
N PHE A 63 3.74 -19.89 -29.66
CA PHE A 63 2.58 -20.20 -30.49
C PHE A 63 1.29 -19.52 -30.00
N ILE A 64 0.55 -18.86 -30.89
CA ILE A 64 -0.78 -18.31 -30.64
C ILE A 64 -1.74 -18.82 -31.72
N GLU A 65 -2.85 -19.41 -31.29
CA GLU A 65 -3.79 -20.11 -32.17
C GLU A 65 -4.49 -19.16 -33.15
N LYS A 66 -5.07 -18.05 -32.67
CA LYS A 66 -5.79 -17.08 -33.49
C LYS A 66 -5.73 -15.67 -32.91
N VAL A 67 -5.58 -14.67 -33.77
CA VAL A 67 -5.65 -13.24 -33.45
C VAL A 67 -6.55 -12.55 -34.47
N ASP A 68 -7.54 -11.80 -34.00
CA ASP A 68 -8.41 -10.96 -34.82
C ASP A 68 -8.26 -9.52 -34.34
N LEU A 69 -7.86 -8.62 -35.24
CA LEU A 69 -7.61 -7.21 -34.93
C LEU A 69 -8.86 -6.33 -35.14
N GLY A 70 -9.96 -6.88 -35.67
CA GLY A 70 -11.18 -6.13 -35.97
C GLY A 70 -10.97 -4.95 -36.93
N ASN A 71 -11.92 -4.00 -36.94
CA ASN A 71 -11.78 -2.74 -37.66
C ASN A 71 -11.28 -1.63 -36.71
N PRO A 72 -10.09 -1.05 -36.93
CA PRO A 72 -9.60 0.07 -36.12
C PRO A 72 -10.56 1.26 -36.21
N SER A 73 -11.01 1.77 -35.07
CA SER A 73 -12.06 2.81 -35.00
C SER A 73 -11.55 4.25 -35.14
N ASP A 74 -10.32 4.48 -35.61
CA ASP A 74 -9.80 5.84 -35.82
C ASP A 74 -8.59 5.82 -36.78
N GLY A 75 -8.85 5.97 -38.09
CA GLY A 75 -7.81 6.02 -39.13
C GLY A 75 -8.35 5.91 -40.57
N SER A 76 -7.58 6.39 -41.56
CA SER A 76 -7.91 6.38 -43.01
C SER A 76 -7.87 4.99 -43.66
N VAL A 77 -7.66 3.93 -42.87
CA VAL A 77 -7.44 2.55 -43.32
C VAL A 77 -8.50 1.65 -42.68
N SER A 78 -9.35 1.05 -43.51
CA SER A 78 -10.40 0.11 -43.07
C SER A 78 -10.00 -1.30 -43.50
N ILE A 79 -9.08 -1.92 -42.74
CA ILE A 79 -8.58 -3.27 -43.01
C ILE A 79 -8.86 -4.15 -41.80
N HIS A 80 -9.70 -5.16 -42.02
CA HIS A 80 -9.92 -6.26 -41.10
C HIS A 80 -8.82 -7.32 -41.30
N GLN A 81 -8.18 -7.73 -40.21
CA GLN A 81 -7.01 -8.63 -40.24
C GLN A 81 -7.21 -9.77 -39.26
N GLU A 82 -7.16 -10.99 -39.79
CA GLU A 82 -7.18 -12.23 -39.03
C GLU A 82 -5.87 -12.99 -39.25
N TYR A 83 -5.33 -13.53 -38.17
CA TYR A 83 -4.15 -14.37 -38.18
C TYR A 83 -4.43 -15.67 -37.44
N GLU A 84 -3.99 -16.79 -38.01
CA GLU A 84 -4.08 -18.13 -37.42
C GLU A 84 -2.69 -18.78 -37.39
N ASN A 85 -2.49 -19.70 -36.44
CA ASN A 85 -1.22 -20.43 -36.27
C ASN A 85 0.02 -19.55 -36.11
N LEU A 86 -0.10 -18.43 -35.39
CA LEU A 86 0.98 -17.47 -35.23
C LEU A 86 2.16 -18.07 -34.45
N ARG A 87 3.38 -17.84 -34.92
CA ARG A 87 4.65 -18.23 -34.30
C ARG A 87 5.55 -17.02 -34.19
N PHE A 88 5.94 -16.67 -32.98
CA PHE A 88 6.94 -15.64 -32.72
C PHE A 88 8.28 -16.26 -32.39
N HIS A 89 9.32 -15.75 -33.04
CA HIS A 89 10.72 -16.14 -32.83
C HIS A 89 11.55 -14.93 -32.42
N GLY A 90 12.61 -15.18 -31.65
CA GLY A 90 13.59 -14.19 -31.20
C GLY A 90 13.20 -13.41 -29.94
N ILE A 91 12.02 -13.68 -29.37
CA ILE A 91 11.51 -12.93 -28.20
C ILE A 91 12.27 -13.23 -26.91
N THR A 92 13.00 -14.35 -26.85
CA THR A 92 13.82 -14.73 -25.69
C THR A 92 15.17 -14.02 -25.67
N ASN A 93 15.59 -13.38 -26.76
CA ASN A 93 16.89 -12.69 -26.88
C ASN A 93 16.81 -11.21 -26.47
N ALA A 94 15.77 -10.83 -25.73
CA ALA A 94 15.57 -9.47 -25.27
C ALA A 94 16.50 -9.14 -24.10
N THR A 95 17.14 -7.98 -24.16
CA THR A 95 17.93 -7.44 -23.04
C THR A 95 17.15 -6.32 -22.35
N LEU A 96 17.15 -6.34 -21.01
CA LEU A 96 16.52 -5.32 -20.18
C LEU A 96 17.56 -4.23 -19.87
N PHE A 97 17.20 -2.95 -20.03
CA PHE A 97 18.12 -1.83 -19.81
C PHE A 97 17.56 -0.68 -18.95
N ASP A 98 16.30 -0.73 -18.56
CA ASP A 98 15.63 0.25 -17.71
C ASP A 98 14.49 -0.45 -16.97
N SER A 99 14.51 -0.47 -15.63
CA SER A 99 13.43 -1.06 -14.83
C SER A 99 13.18 -0.28 -13.54
N ASP A 100 11.90 -0.16 -13.22
CA ASP A 100 11.38 0.45 -12.00
C ASP A 100 10.27 -0.44 -11.46
N ALA A 101 10.57 -1.12 -10.36
CA ALA A 101 9.74 -2.17 -9.79
C ALA A 101 9.34 -1.83 -8.36
N ASP A 102 8.07 -1.49 -8.16
CA ASP A 102 7.48 -1.32 -6.84
C ASP A 102 6.56 -2.50 -6.51
N PHE A 103 7.02 -3.32 -5.57
CA PHE A 103 6.27 -4.44 -5.01
C PHE A 103 5.87 -4.19 -3.55
N THR A 104 5.92 -2.95 -3.07
CA THR A 104 5.57 -2.56 -1.69
C THR A 104 4.07 -2.25 -1.59
N GLY A 105 3.41 -2.64 -0.48
CA GLY A 105 1.95 -2.48 -0.34
C GLY A 105 1.11 -3.48 -1.16
N ASP A 106 -0.23 -3.43 -1.04
CA ASP A 106 -1.13 -4.44 -1.64
C ASP A 106 -1.28 -4.33 -3.17
N ASN A 107 -0.90 -3.20 -3.75
CA ASN A 107 -0.75 -3.02 -5.19
C ASN A 107 0.73 -3.11 -5.57
N CYS A 108 1.02 -3.60 -6.77
CA CYS A 108 2.36 -3.61 -7.32
C CYS A 108 2.37 -3.03 -8.73
N ARG A 109 3.46 -2.35 -9.06
CA ARG A 109 3.70 -1.82 -10.38
C ARG A 109 5.11 -2.17 -10.81
N TRP A 110 5.24 -2.62 -12.04
CA TRP A 110 6.55 -2.83 -12.63
C TRP A 110 6.60 -2.28 -14.04
N LYS A 111 7.44 -1.28 -14.21
CA LYS A 111 7.80 -0.71 -15.50
C LYS A 111 9.17 -1.20 -15.91
N PHE A 112 9.31 -1.60 -17.16
CA PHE A 112 10.62 -1.94 -17.70
C PHE A 112 10.66 -1.78 -19.21
N LYS A 113 11.86 -1.55 -19.74
CA LYS A 113 12.15 -1.44 -21.16
C LYS A 113 13.12 -2.53 -21.60
N THR A 114 12.85 -3.10 -22.76
CA THR A 114 13.70 -4.11 -23.36
C THR A 114 14.05 -3.77 -24.79
N ILE A 115 15.22 -4.22 -25.26
CA ILE A 115 15.61 -4.18 -26.66
C ILE A 115 15.83 -5.61 -27.15
N THR A 116 15.30 -5.93 -28.33
CA THR A 116 15.46 -7.25 -28.96
C THR A 116 16.04 -7.08 -30.36
N GLY A 117 17.07 -7.87 -30.70
CA GLY A 117 17.79 -7.72 -31.98
C GLY A 117 16.90 -7.95 -33.20
N ALA A 118 16.16 -9.05 -33.24
CA ALA A 118 15.16 -9.31 -34.27
C ALA A 118 14.03 -10.18 -33.72
N VAL A 119 12.79 -9.87 -34.10
CA VAL A 119 11.59 -10.65 -33.81
C VAL A 119 10.95 -11.05 -35.13
N THR A 120 10.75 -12.34 -35.34
CA THR A 120 10.08 -12.87 -36.55
C THR A 120 8.70 -13.40 -36.17
N MET A 121 7.69 -12.99 -36.92
CA MET A 121 6.31 -13.46 -36.81
C MET A 121 5.94 -14.23 -38.08
N GLU A 122 5.56 -15.49 -37.92
CA GLU A 122 5.05 -16.34 -39.00
C GLU A 122 3.60 -16.71 -38.70
N ALA A 123 2.69 -16.59 -39.67
CA ALA A 123 1.28 -16.90 -39.47
C ALA A 123 0.56 -17.19 -40.80
N ASP A 124 -0.56 -17.90 -40.72
CA ASP A 124 -1.57 -17.87 -41.77
C ASP A 124 -2.40 -16.60 -41.60
N TYR A 125 -2.63 -15.82 -42.66
CA TYR A 125 -3.35 -14.54 -42.58
C TYR A 125 -4.53 -14.49 -43.53
N LYS A 126 -5.53 -13.70 -43.13
CA LYS A 126 -6.64 -13.26 -43.97
C LYS A 126 -6.88 -11.78 -43.73
N MET A 127 -6.89 -11.00 -44.81
CA MET A 127 -6.99 -9.55 -44.77
C MET A 127 -8.03 -9.07 -45.77
N THR A 128 -9.02 -8.33 -45.28
CA THR A 128 -10.09 -7.78 -46.12
C THR A 128 -10.29 -6.30 -45.80
N GLY A 129 -10.28 -5.45 -46.82
CA GLY A 129 -10.46 -4.02 -46.60
C GLY A 129 -10.03 -3.15 -47.75
N LYS A 130 -9.79 -1.88 -47.45
CA LYS A 130 -9.22 -0.91 -48.40
C LYS A 130 -7.99 -0.26 -47.80
N LEU A 131 -6.87 -0.37 -48.50
CA LEU A 131 -5.66 0.42 -48.22
C LEU A 131 -5.60 1.53 -49.26
N LEU A 132 -5.82 2.77 -48.82
CA LEU A 132 -5.98 3.94 -49.70
C LEU A 132 -7.09 3.70 -50.75
N VAL A 133 -6.72 3.47 -52.02
CA VAL A 133 -7.62 3.21 -53.16
C VAL A 133 -7.67 1.73 -53.59
N PHE A 134 -6.83 0.88 -53.02
CA PHE A 134 -6.73 -0.53 -53.42
C PHE A 134 -7.60 -1.43 -52.52
N PRO A 135 -8.52 -2.23 -53.09
CA PRO A 135 -9.20 -3.26 -52.34
C PRO A 135 -8.19 -4.37 -51.99
N ILE A 136 -8.02 -4.62 -50.70
CA ILE A 136 -7.22 -5.73 -50.19
C ILE A 136 -8.18 -6.88 -49.88
N ASN A 137 -7.94 -8.02 -50.50
CA ASN A 137 -8.59 -9.29 -50.20
C ASN A 137 -7.52 -10.38 -50.25
N GLY A 138 -6.58 -10.31 -49.30
CA GLY A 138 -5.41 -11.18 -49.27
C GLY A 138 -5.63 -12.35 -48.31
N HIS A 139 -5.14 -13.53 -48.69
CA HIS A 139 -5.11 -14.68 -47.80
C HIS A 139 -3.92 -15.57 -48.15
N GLY A 140 -3.23 -16.12 -47.15
CA GLY A 140 -2.05 -16.94 -47.38
C GLY A 140 -1.14 -16.99 -46.17
N LYS A 141 0.17 -17.13 -46.38
CA LYS A 141 1.17 -17.10 -45.31
C LYS A 141 1.86 -15.75 -45.25
N CYS A 142 2.12 -15.29 -44.03
CA CYS A 142 2.92 -14.11 -43.79
C CYS A 142 4.14 -14.42 -42.93
N LYS A 143 5.24 -13.72 -43.22
CA LYS A 143 6.47 -13.72 -42.46
C LYS A 143 6.96 -12.28 -42.29
N ASN A 144 6.70 -11.72 -41.13
CA ASN A 144 7.07 -10.36 -40.80
C ASN A 144 8.28 -10.35 -39.86
N VAL A 145 9.27 -9.50 -40.14
CA VAL A 145 10.50 -9.41 -39.33
C VAL A 145 10.68 -7.98 -38.84
N LEU A 146 10.74 -7.81 -37.53
CA LEU A 146 11.02 -6.54 -36.87
C LEU A 146 12.46 -6.58 -36.36
N TYR A 147 13.24 -5.54 -36.63
CA TYR A 147 14.64 -5.41 -36.23
C TYR A 147 14.81 -4.28 -35.21
N GLU A 148 15.73 -4.48 -34.27
CA GLU A 148 16.04 -3.56 -33.17
C GLU A 148 14.76 -3.05 -32.50
N VAL A 149 14.05 -3.99 -31.88
CA VAL A 149 12.71 -3.78 -31.34
C VAL A 149 12.80 -3.25 -29.91
N PHE A 150 12.46 -1.98 -29.73
CA PHE A 150 12.30 -1.37 -28.41
C PHE A 150 10.90 -1.67 -27.89
N SER A 151 10.80 -2.23 -26.69
CA SER A 151 9.52 -2.55 -26.05
C SER A 151 9.44 -1.92 -24.68
N GLU A 152 8.32 -1.27 -24.39
CA GLU A 152 7.99 -0.70 -23.09
C GLU A 152 6.85 -1.49 -22.45
N TYR A 153 7.02 -1.84 -21.18
CA TYR A 153 6.05 -2.60 -20.39
C TYR A 153 5.64 -1.77 -19.16
N ASP A 154 4.34 -1.70 -18.86
CA ASP A 154 3.79 -1.15 -17.62
C ASP A 154 2.81 -2.16 -17.03
N VAL A 155 3.28 -2.94 -16.07
CA VAL A 155 2.53 -4.03 -15.45
C VAL A 155 1.97 -3.54 -14.12
N LYS A 156 0.66 -3.61 -13.95
CA LYS A 156 0.02 -3.36 -12.64
C LYS A 156 -0.59 -4.63 -12.12
N CYS A 157 -0.39 -4.87 -10.84
CA CYS A 157 -0.89 -6.02 -10.14
C CYS A 157 -1.43 -5.65 -8.77
N GLU A 158 -2.27 -6.53 -8.25
CA GLU A 158 -2.82 -6.42 -6.91
C GLU A 158 -2.67 -7.76 -6.19
N ARG A 159 -2.60 -7.70 -4.87
CA ARG A 159 -2.68 -8.87 -4.01
C ARG A 159 -4.13 -9.23 -3.80
N PHE A 160 -4.43 -10.50 -4.03
CA PHE A 160 -5.73 -11.06 -3.71
C PHE A 160 -5.55 -12.34 -2.92
N THR A 161 -6.43 -12.55 -1.94
CA THR A 161 -6.36 -13.71 -1.06
C THR A 161 -7.31 -14.78 -1.56
N LYS A 162 -6.80 -15.99 -1.82
CA LYS A 162 -7.62 -17.17 -2.16
C LYS A 162 -7.15 -18.33 -1.27
N LYS A 163 -8.06 -19.04 -0.61
CA LYS A 163 -7.74 -20.14 0.34
C LYS A 163 -6.69 -19.77 1.41
N ASN A 164 -6.82 -18.59 2.03
CA ASN A 164 -5.87 -18.04 3.01
C ASN A 164 -4.40 -17.91 2.54
N LYS A 165 -4.19 -17.90 1.22
CA LYS A 165 -2.89 -17.63 0.59
C LYS A 165 -3.00 -16.34 -0.20
N LYS A 166 -2.01 -15.45 -0.03
CA LYS A 166 -1.90 -14.21 -0.81
C LYS A 166 -1.32 -14.55 -2.17
N TYR A 167 -2.07 -14.22 -3.21
CA TYR A 167 -1.69 -14.38 -4.61
C TYR A 167 -1.60 -13.02 -5.27
N LEU A 168 -0.93 -12.97 -6.41
CA LEU A 168 -0.85 -11.77 -7.25
C LEU A 168 -1.68 -11.99 -8.50
N ARG A 169 -2.44 -10.95 -8.87
CA ARG A 169 -3.19 -10.88 -10.12
C ARG A 169 -2.78 -9.63 -10.85
N ILE A 170 -2.51 -9.75 -12.15
CA ILE A 170 -2.30 -8.61 -13.03
C ILE A 170 -3.65 -7.93 -13.28
N THR A 171 -3.78 -6.69 -12.83
CA THR A 171 -4.98 -5.84 -13.01
C THR A 171 -4.93 -5.10 -14.34
N ASP A 172 -3.74 -4.72 -14.81
CA ASP A 172 -3.52 -3.98 -16.05
C ASP A 172 -2.16 -4.36 -16.66
N PHE A 173 -2.08 -4.38 -17.98
CA PHE A 173 -0.86 -4.73 -18.71
C PHE A 173 -0.72 -3.78 -19.90
N GLY A 174 0.10 -2.75 -19.74
CA GLY A 174 0.50 -1.85 -20.81
C GLY A 174 1.67 -2.42 -21.59
N PHE A 175 1.56 -2.40 -22.91
CA PHE A 175 2.59 -2.89 -23.83
C PHE A 175 2.67 -1.95 -25.02
N LYS A 176 3.89 -1.50 -25.35
CA LYS A 176 4.15 -0.68 -26.54
C LYS A 176 5.40 -1.17 -27.24
N VAL A 177 5.32 -1.31 -28.56
CA VAL A 177 6.44 -1.77 -29.38
C VAL A 177 6.85 -0.71 -30.40
N LYS A 178 8.15 -0.46 -30.50
CA LYS A 178 8.76 0.48 -31.45
C LYS A 178 9.94 -0.20 -32.15
N PRO A 179 9.73 -0.79 -33.34
CA PRO A 179 10.82 -1.31 -34.15
C PRO A 179 11.57 -0.17 -34.85
N LYS A 180 12.88 -0.34 -35.04
CA LYS A 180 13.67 0.57 -35.89
C LYS A 180 13.53 0.26 -37.38
N ARG A 181 13.27 -1.00 -37.71
CA ARG A 181 13.02 -1.45 -39.08
C ARG A 181 12.02 -2.61 -39.07
N VAL A 182 11.12 -2.61 -40.04
CA VAL A 182 10.13 -3.67 -40.24
C VAL A 182 10.24 -4.17 -41.68
N VAL A 183 10.15 -5.48 -41.85
CA VAL A 183 10.04 -6.13 -43.15
C VAL A 183 8.76 -6.95 -43.14
N PHE A 184 7.80 -6.53 -43.95
CA PHE A 184 6.55 -7.23 -44.18
C PHE A 184 6.71 -8.25 -45.30
N GLY A 185 6.26 -9.48 -45.05
CA GLY A 185 6.26 -10.56 -46.04
C GLY A 185 4.87 -11.18 -46.13
N PHE A 186 4.24 -11.08 -47.29
CA PHE A 186 2.91 -11.63 -47.57
C PHE A 186 2.92 -12.30 -48.94
N ASP A 187 2.48 -13.54 -49.04
CA ASP A 187 2.57 -14.30 -50.30
C ASP A 187 1.47 -13.94 -51.31
N ASN A 188 0.24 -13.69 -50.86
CA ASN A 188 -0.95 -13.47 -51.72
C ASN A 188 -1.82 -12.33 -51.17
N ILE A 189 -1.25 -11.12 -51.13
CA ILE A 189 -1.94 -9.94 -50.56
C ILE A 189 -3.04 -9.42 -51.49
N ILE A 190 -2.93 -9.70 -52.79
CA ILE A 190 -3.97 -9.50 -53.80
C ILE A 190 -4.26 -10.83 -54.47
N ASP A 191 -5.46 -11.33 -54.23
CA ASP A 191 -5.90 -12.62 -54.73
C ASP A 191 -5.84 -12.69 -56.27
N GLY A 192 -5.22 -13.75 -56.79
CA GLY A 192 -5.14 -14.03 -58.22
C GLY A 192 -4.11 -13.21 -59.03
N ASN A 193 -3.29 -12.35 -58.40
CA ASN A 193 -2.27 -11.56 -59.13
C ASN A 193 -0.92 -11.49 -58.37
N GLU A 194 0.02 -12.36 -58.76
CA GLU A 194 1.34 -12.47 -58.12
C GLU A 194 2.23 -11.23 -58.38
N GLN A 195 2.19 -10.66 -59.59
CA GLN A 195 2.98 -9.47 -59.93
C GLN A 195 2.54 -8.26 -59.13
N LEU A 196 1.22 -8.05 -59.02
CA LEU A 196 0.67 -6.95 -58.25
C LEU A 196 0.87 -7.16 -56.74
N SER A 197 0.77 -8.41 -56.25
CA SER A 197 1.10 -8.73 -54.86
C SER A 197 2.55 -8.37 -54.50
N LYS A 198 3.52 -8.64 -55.38
CA LYS A 198 4.93 -8.27 -55.18
C LYS A 198 5.14 -6.76 -55.12
N GLU A 199 4.51 -6.00 -56.03
CA GLU A 199 4.61 -4.53 -56.00
C GLU A 199 3.95 -3.93 -54.76
N VAL A 200 2.79 -4.44 -54.32
CA VAL A 200 2.14 -3.97 -53.08
C VAL A 200 3.01 -4.26 -51.86
N VAL A 201 3.58 -5.46 -51.73
CA VAL A 201 4.49 -5.78 -50.62
C VAL A 201 5.74 -4.89 -50.65
N LYS A 202 6.26 -4.58 -51.84
CA LYS A 202 7.38 -3.65 -51.99
C LYS A 202 7.01 -2.24 -51.51
N THR A 203 5.87 -1.69 -51.93
CA THR A 203 5.40 -0.38 -51.47
C THR A 203 5.12 -0.34 -49.96
N LEU A 204 4.58 -1.42 -49.39
CA LEU A 204 4.41 -1.56 -47.94
C LEU A 204 5.75 -1.49 -47.21
N ASN A 205 6.79 -2.12 -47.76
CA ASN A 205 8.13 -2.13 -47.18
C ASN A 205 8.88 -0.79 -47.34
N GLU A 206 8.65 -0.05 -48.43
CA GLU A 206 9.20 1.30 -48.61
C GLU A 206 8.71 2.27 -47.52
N ASN A 207 7.49 2.05 -46.99
CA ASN A 207 6.88 2.86 -45.94
C ASN A 207 6.63 2.07 -44.64
N ALA A 208 7.45 1.04 -44.37
CA ALA A 208 7.14 0.01 -43.37
C ALA A 208 6.86 0.55 -41.95
N LEU A 209 7.59 1.58 -41.52
CA LEU A 209 7.41 2.16 -40.18
C LEU A 209 6.10 2.93 -40.05
N SER A 210 5.65 3.60 -41.11
CA SER A 210 4.36 4.30 -41.12
C SER A 210 3.21 3.30 -41.07
N VAL A 211 3.29 2.25 -41.90
CA VAL A 211 2.30 1.16 -41.90
C VAL A 211 2.24 0.47 -40.53
N TYR A 212 3.40 0.23 -39.92
CA TYR A 212 3.46 -0.31 -38.57
C TYR A 212 2.86 0.64 -37.52
N ALA A 213 3.05 1.96 -37.65
CA ALA A 213 2.46 2.92 -36.70
C ALA A 213 0.92 2.92 -36.76
N ASP A 214 0.34 2.76 -37.95
CA ASP A 214 -1.11 2.76 -38.16
C ASP A 214 -1.78 1.44 -37.68
N VAL A 215 -1.13 0.29 -37.91
CA VAL A 215 -1.70 -1.04 -37.60
C VAL A 215 -1.19 -1.60 -36.26
N GLY A 216 0.04 -1.26 -35.88
CA GLY A 216 0.74 -1.82 -34.72
C GLY A 216 0.08 -1.51 -33.39
N LYS A 217 -0.65 -0.40 -33.27
CA LYS A 217 -1.39 -0.06 -32.04
C LYS A 217 -2.50 -1.08 -31.74
N ALA A 218 -3.24 -1.51 -32.75
CA ALA A 218 -4.27 -2.55 -32.59
C ALA A 218 -3.64 -3.88 -32.16
N PHE A 219 -2.48 -4.19 -32.74
CA PHE A 219 -1.69 -5.37 -32.37
C PHE A 219 -1.21 -5.30 -30.91
N ASP A 220 -0.65 -4.17 -30.49
CA ASP A 220 -0.20 -3.93 -29.11
C ASP A 220 -1.33 -4.16 -28.10
N GLU A 221 -2.54 -3.67 -28.37
CA GLU A 221 -3.72 -3.82 -27.50
C GLU A 221 -4.21 -5.27 -27.41
N VAL A 222 -4.26 -5.99 -28.52
CA VAL A 222 -4.68 -7.40 -28.55
C VAL A 222 -3.65 -8.27 -27.83
N ILE A 223 -2.37 -8.07 -28.12
CA ILE A 223 -1.26 -8.79 -27.49
C ILE A 223 -1.21 -8.48 -25.98
N ALA A 224 -1.45 -7.24 -25.56
CA ALA A 224 -1.57 -6.88 -24.14
C ALA A 224 -2.67 -7.66 -23.41
N LYS A 225 -3.85 -7.83 -24.03
CA LYS A 225 -4.95 -8.63 -23.47
C LYS A 225 -4.59 -10.11 -23.36
N ILE A 226 -4.00 -10.68 -24.41
CA ILE A 226 -3.53 -12.08 -24.42
C ILE A 226 -2.50 -12.30 -23.31
N TRP A 227 -1.54 -11.39 -23.16
CA TRP A 227 -0.53 -11.46 -22.11
C TRP A 227 -1.10 -11.35 -20.71
N LYS A 228 -2.02 -10.41 -20.47
CA LYS A 228 -2.72 -10.30 -19.18
C LYS A 228 -3.45 -11.59 -18.81
N GLN A 229 -4.16 -12.20 -19.75
CA GLN A 229 -4.88 -13.45 -19.52
C GLN A 229 -3.92 -14.60 -19.23
N THR A 230 -2.87 -14.74 -20.04
CA THR A 230 -1.91 -15.84 -19.92
C THR A 230 -1.15 -15.76 -18.60
N ILE A 231 -0.62 -14.58 -18.23
CA ILE A 231 0.12 -14.41 -16.96
C ILE A 231 -0.78 -14.76 -15.76
N ASN A 232 -2.05 -14.33 -15.78
CA ASN A 232 -2.99 -14.64 -14.70
C ASN A 232 -3.36 -16.14 -14.64
N GLN A 233 -3.49 -16.82 -15.78
CA GLN A 233 -3.68 -18.27 -15.82
C GLN A 233 -2.48 -18.99 -15.19
N VAL A 234 -1.25 -18.57 -15.48
CA VAL A 234 -0.06 -19.21 -14.91
C VAL A 234 0.06 -18.94 -13.40
N PHE A 235 -0.20 -17.71 -12.93
CA PHE A 235 -0.25 -17.45 -11.48
C PHE A 235 -1.27 -18.30 -10.76
N SER A 236 -2.42 -18.59 -11.39
CA SER A 236 -3.43 -19.46 -10.81
C SER A 236 -3.00 -20.93 -10.70
N ARG A 237 -2.12 -21.40 -11.59
CA ARG A 237 -1.57 -22.77 -11.59
C ARG A 237 -0.36 -22.92 -10.67
N ALA A 238 0.58 -21.98 -10.68
CA ALA A 238 1.69 -21.93 -9.73
C ALA A 238 1.19 -21.87 -8.27
N ALA A 239 0.09 -21.15 -8.04
CA ALA A 239 -0.66 -21.14 -6.79
C ALA A 239 -1.20 -22.50 -6.33
N ALA A 240 -1.58 -23.36 -7.28
CA ALA A 240 -2.16 -24.69 -7.04
C ALA A 240 -1.08 -25.75 -6.79
N ALA A 241 0.09 -25.63 -7.43
CA ALA A 241 1.26 -26.48 -7.22
C ALA A 241 1.88 -26.31 -5.82
N ALA A 242 1.71 -25.14 -5.19
CA ALA A 242 2.21 -24.83 -3.84
C ALA A 242 1.39 -25.47 -2.69
N LYS A 243 1.04 -26.77 -2.79
CA LYS A 243 0.34 -27.51 -1.75
C LYS A 243 1.31 -27.99 -0.65
N ILE A 244 0.86 -27.78 0.61
CA ILE A 244 1.40 -28.30 1.89
C ILE A 244 2.59 -27.54 2.48
N ALA A 245 2.27 -26.45 3.17
CA ALA A 245 2.83 -26.10 4.48
C ALA A 245 1.81 -25.15 5.12
N GLU A 246 1.14 -25.59 6.18
CA GLU A 246 0.29 -24.71 6.99
C GLU A 246 1.18 -23.64 7.63
N VAL A 247 1.00 -22.39 7.18
CA VAL A 247 1.45 -21.23 7.92
C VAL A 247 0.21 -20.75 8.66
N ARG A 248 0.23 -20.90 9.99
CA ARG A 248 -0.73 -20.28 10.90
C ARG A 248 -0.96 -18.84 10.44
N GLU A 249 -2.23 -18.49 10.25
CA GLU A 249 -2.65 -17.11 10.01
C GLU A 249 -2.20 -16.27 11.21
N THR A 250 -1.12 -15.53 11.04
CA THR A 250 -0.94 -14.30 11.80
C THR A 250 -2.00 -13.33 11.29
N THR A 251 -3.00 -13.09 12.15
CA THR A 251 -3.64 -11.78 12.38
C THR A 251 -2.76 -10.64 11.86
N ARG A 252 -3.36 -9.62 11.21
CA ARG A 252 -2.69 -8.38 10.75
C ARG A 252 -1.40 -8.18 11.55
N VAL A 253 -0.25 -8.49 10.93
CA VAL A 253 1.03 -8.29 11.62
C VAL A 253 1.27 -6.80 11.59
N GLU A 254 0.64 -6.07 12.52
CA GLU A 254 1.35 -4.98 13.15
C GLU A 254 2.66 -5.59 13.59
N ARG A 255 3.74 -5.24 12.88
CA ARG A 255 5.07 -5.66 13.32
C ARG A 255 5.18 -5.20 14.76
N ILE A 256 5.63 -6.08 15.65
CA ILE A 256 5.82 -5.77 17.06
C ILE A 256 6.77 -4.59 17.13
N GLY A 257 6.19 -3.41 17.31
CA GLY A 257 6.91 -2.15 17.37
C GLY A 257 7.30 -1.83 18.80
N ALA A 258 8.15 -0.83 18.97
CA ALA A 258 8.57 -0.36 20.28
C ALA A 258 7.41 0.14 21.16
N HIS A 259 6.16 0.24 20.70
CA HIS A 259 5.02 0.60 21.54
C HIS A 259 3.77 -0.29 21.35
N SER A 260 3.90 -1.43 20.65
CA SER A 260 2.79 -2.36 20.34
C SER A 260 2.06 -2.93 21.57
N HIS A 261 2.80 -3.28 22.63
CA HIS A 261 2.24 -3.72 23.93
C HIS A 261 1.30 -2.70 24.61
N ILE A 262 1.29 -1.41 24.22
CA ILE A 262 0.51 -0.36 24.88
C ILE A 262 -0.90 -0.35 24.32
N ARG A 263 -1.89 -0.61 25.18
CA ARG A 263 -3.32 -0.67 24.81
C ARG A 263 -4.14 0.48 25.39
N GLY A 264 -3.54 1.33 26.22
CA GLY A 264 -4.20 2.48 26.83
C GLY A 264 -3.40 3.04 28.02
N LEU A 265 -3.93 4.10 28.64
CA LEU A 265 -3.27 4.77 29.78
C LEU A 265 -3.35 3.98 31.10
N GLY A 266 -4.16 2.92 31.19
CA GLY A 266 -4.30 2.07 32.37
C GLY A 266 -4.85 2.81 33.61
N LEU A 267 -5.79 3.72 33.38
CA LEU A 267 -6.46 4.51 34.42
C LEU A 267 -7.75 3.80 34.88
N ASP A 268 -8.17 4.06 36.11
CA ASP A 268 -9.52 3.73 36.57
C ASP A 268 -10.55 4.84 36.30
N GLU A 269 -11.79 4.63 36.70
CA GLU A 269 -12.90 5.58 36.53
C GLU A 269 -12.67 6.90 37.28
N SER A 270 -11.87 6.89 38.35
CA SER A 270 -11.44 8.06 39.11
C SER A 270 -10.21 8.78 38.53
N LEU A 271 -9.71 8.34 37.37
CA LEU A 271 -8.48 8.83 36.74
C LEU A 271 -7.19 8.54 37.53
N GLU A 272 -7.22 7.57 38.45
CA GLU A 272 -6.01 7.11 39.12
C GLU A 272 -5.29 6.05 38.27
N ALA A 273 -3.97 6.17 38.20
CA ALA A 273 -3.14 5.27 37.40
C ALA A 273 -2.80 4.00 38.19
N ARG A 274 -3.27 2.85 37.71
CA ARG A 274 -2.85 1.55 38.25
C ARG A 274 -1.38 1.30 37.94
N HIS A 275 -0.66 0.70 38.89
CA HIS A 275 0.78 0.47 38.79
C HIS A 275 1.17 -0.30 37.52
N VAL A 276 0.46 -1.38 37.21
CA VAL A 276 0.58 -2.14 35.94
C VAL A 276 -0.82 -2.28 35.35
N SER A 277 -1.05 -1.72 34.16
CA SER A 277 -2.33 -1.86 33.45
C SER A 277 -2.21 -1.44 32.00
N GLN A 278 -2.89 -2.16 31.10
CA GLN A 278 -2.96 -1.86 29.65
C GLN A 278 -1.58 -1.69 28.96
N GLY A 279 -0.57 -2.43 29.43
CA GLY A 279 0.80 -2.37 28.90
C GLY A 279 1.65 -1.22 29.43
N MET A 280 1.08 -0.33 30.26
CA MET A 280 1.81 0.73 30.96
C MET A 280 2.21 0.29 32.36
N VAL A 281 3.45 0.61 32.75
CA VAL A 281 4.01 0.35 34.08
C VAL A 281 4.50 1.67 34.67
N GLY A 282 4.23 1.92 35.95
CA GLY A 282 4.75 3.09 36.65
C GLY A 282 4.21 4.40 36.07
N GLN A 283 5.03 5.46 36.11
CA GLN A 283 4.71 6.83 35.64
C GLN A 283 3.33 7.32 36.08
N THR A 284 2.95 7.05 37.34
CA THR A 284 1.58 7.27 37.83
C THR A 284 1.16 8.74 37.75
N SER A 285 2.07 9.67 38.11
CA SER A 285 1.84 11.11 38.05
C SER A 285 1.60 11.60 36.61
N ALA A 286 2.48 11.21 35.68
CA ALA A 286 2.38 11.61 34.27
C ALA A 286 1.15 10.99 33.59
N ARG A 287 0.85 9.72 33.85
CA ARG A 287 -0.35 9.03 33.33
C ARG A 287 -1.64 9.66 33.86
N ARG A 288 -1.69 10.01 35.15
CA ARG A 288 -2.83 10.74 35.74
C ARG A 288 -3.01 12.11 35.09
N ALA A 289 -1.93 12.88 34.91
CA ALA A 289 -1.99 14.18 34.24
C ALA A 289 -2.53 14.07 32.81
N ILE A 290 -2.02 13.09 32.03
CA ILE A 290 -2.50 12.84 30.67
C ILE A 290 -3.92 12.25 30.65
N GLY A 291 -4.35 11.55 31.70
CA GLY A 291 -5.75 11.16 31.90
C GLY A 291 -6.70 12.35 32.00
N ILE A 292 -6.28 13.43 32.65
CA ILE A 292 -7.05 14.68 32.68
C ILE A 292 -7.10 15.28 31.27
N VAL A 293 -5.99 15.27 30.53
CA VAL A 293 -5.96 15.71 29.13
C VAL A 293 -6.90 14.89 28.25
N LEU A 294 -6.93 13.57 28.40
CA LEU A 294 -7.86 12.68 27.70
C LEU A 294 -9.32 13.08 27.95
N LYS A 295 -9.67 13.40 29.20
CA LYS A 295 -11.02 13.87 29.55
C LYS A 295 -11.32 15.24 28.92
N MET A 296 -10.35 16.16 28.91
CA MET A 296 -10.49 17.45 28.23
C MET A 296 -10.74 17.29 26.73
N VAL A 297 -10.03 16.38 26.06
CA VAL A 297 -10.24 16.08 24.63
C VAL A 297 -11.66 15.55 24.39
N ARG A 298 -12.11 14.58 25.20
CA ARG A 298 -13.44 13.97 25.08
C ARG A 298 -14.59 14.93 25.35
N GLU A 299 -14.41 15.88 26.26
CA GLU A 299 -15.43 16.91 26.54
C GLU A 299 -15.52 17.96 25.43
N GLY A 300 -14.46 18.16 24.64
CA GLY A 300 -14.48 18.98 23.43
C GLY A 300 -14.72 20.48 23.65
N ARG A 301 -14.72 20.96 24.90
CA ARG A 301 -15.00 22.37 25.26
C ARG A 301 -13.77 23.27 25.28
N ILE A 302 -12.57 22.68 25.20
CA ILE A 302 -11.30 23.38 25.39
C ILE A 302 -10.45 23.16 24.14
N ALA A 303 -10.09 24.26 23.48
CA ALA A 303 -9.21 24.26 22.32
C ALA A 303 -7.92 25.05 22.59
N GLY A 304 -6.92 24.88 21.72
CA GLY A 304 -5.75 25.76 21.71
C GLY A 304 -4.76 25.60 22.88
N ARG A 305 -4.85 24.50 23.65
CA ARG A 305 -3.90 24.22 24.72
C ARG A 305 -2.73 23.38 24.26
N ALA A 306 -1.54 23.73 24.75
CA ALA A 306 -0.32 22.97 24.54
C ALA A 306 0.15 22.30 25.84
N VAL A 307 0.53 21.03 25.75
CA VAL A 307 1.05 20.22 26.85
C VAL A 307 2.47 19.78 26.50
N LEU A 308 3.42 19.93 27.41
CA LEU A 308 4.81 19.51 27.23
C LEU A 308 5.12 18.30 28.10
N LEU A 309 5.44 17.16 27.50
CA LEU A 309 6.04 16.01 28.16
C LEU A 309 7.56 16.20 28.25
N ALA A 310 8.07 16.44 29.45
CA ALA A 310 9.49 16.69 29.70
C ALA A 310 10.11 15.58 30.55
N GLY A 311 11.34 15.19 30.25
CA GLY A 311 12.11 14.27 31.11
C GLY A 311 13.22 13.56 30.36
N GLN A 312 14.00 12.76 31.08
CA GLN A 312 15.19 12.09 30.55
C GLN A 312 14.86 11.12 29.38
N PRO A 313 15.82 10.80 28.50
CA PRO A 313 15.64 9.71 27.53
C PRO A 313 15.22 8.40 28.21
N GLY A 314 14.31 7.64 27.59
CA GLY A 314 13.87 6.35 28.12
C GLY A 314 12.80 6.38 29.21
N THR A 315 12.30 7.55 29.64
CA THR A 315 11.22 7.67 30.64
C THR A 315 9.79 7.42 30.12
N GLY A 316 9.63 7.07 28.83
CA GLY A 316 8.32 6.71 28.27
C GLY A 316 7.44 7.87 27.80
N LYS A 317 8.00 9.04 27.45
CA LYS A 317 7.21 10.16 26.88
C LYS A 317 6.39 9.75 25.65
N THR A 318 7.04 9.16 24.64
CA THR A 318 6.37 8.65 23.43
C THR A 318 5.40 7.52 23.78
N ALA A 319 5.72 6.68 24.76
CA ALA A 319 4.83 5.62 25.25
C ALA A 319 3.53 6.18 25.84
N ILE A 320 3.60 7.26 26.63
CA ILE A 320 2.43 7.94 27.19
C ILE A 320 1.58 8.57 26.07
N ALA A 321 2.20 9.14 25.03
CA ALA A 321 1.48 9.66 23.88
C ALA A 321 0.78 8.55 23.08
N THR A 322 1.44 7.41 22.86
CA THR A 322 0.83 6.22 22.24
C THR A 322 -0.31 5.66 23.10
N ALA A 323 -0.14 5.66 24.43
CA ALA A 323 -1.19 5.24 25.36
C ALA A 323 -2.42 6.16 25.29
N LEU A 324 -2.20 7.46 25.13
CA LEU A 324 -3.28 8.43 24.90
C LEU A 324 -3.99 8.15 23.56
N ALA A 325 -3.24 7.93 22.48
CA ALA A 325 -3.81 7.60 21.18
C ALA A 325 -4.70 6.35 21.25
N ALA A 326 -4.22 5.28 21.90
CA ALA A 326 -4.99 4.06 22.12
C ALA A 326 -6.24 4.31 22.98
N ALA A 327 -6.16 5.20 23.98
CA ALA A 327 -7.29 5.52 24.85
C ALA A 327 -8.34 6.45 24.21
N LEU A 328 -7.97 7.26 23.22
CA LEU A 328 -8.90 8.13 22.49
C LEU A 328 -9.88 7.33 21.63
N GLY A 329 -9.44 6.19 21.08
CA GLY A 329 -10.24 5.34 20.20
C GLY A 329 -10.19 5.78 18.73
N HIS A 330 -10.87 5.03 17.85
CA HIS A 330 -10.79 5.23 16.40
C HIS A 330 -11.54 6.48 15.89
N ASP A 331 -12.45 7.02 16.68
CA ASP A 331 -13.32 8.13 16.27
C ASP A 331 -12.68 9.51 16.48
N THR A 332 -11.62 9.59 17.29
CA THR A 332 -10.92 10.86 17.57
C THR A 332 -9.57 10.85 16.85
N PRO A 333 -9.29 11.85 15.99
CA PRO A 333 -8.05 11.87 15.24
C PRO A 333 -6.85 12.09 16.16
N PHE A 334 -5.81 11.29 15.96
CA PHE A 334 -4.52 11.43 16.62
C PHE A 334 -3.44 11.48 15.54
N THR A 335 -2.74 12.60 15.43
CA THR A 335 -1.62 12.77 14.49
C THR A 335 -0.32 12.76 15.27
N SER A 336 0.61 11.88 14.91
CA SER A 336 1.97 11.87 15.44
C SER A 336 2.93 12.37 14.39
N MET A 337 3.85 13.24 14.77
CA MET A 337 4.96 13.68 13.92
C MET A 337 6.23 13.88 14.73
N ALA A 338 7.39 13.73 14.10
CA ALA A 338 8.66 14.14 14.69
C ALA A 338 8.98 15.58 14.28
N GLY A 339 9.63 16.34 15.17
CA GLY A 339 10.03 17.73 14.89
C GLY A 339 10.94 17.86 13.66
N SER A 340 11.67 16.81 13.30
CA SER A 340 12.50 16.76 12.09
C SER A 340 11.71 16.57 10.79
N GLU A 341 10.50 16.00 10.84
CA GLU A 341 9.68 15.70 9.64
C GLU A 341 9.14 16.97 8.95
N ILE A 342 9.13 18.11 9.65
CA ILE A 342 8.67 19.39 9.12
C ILE A 342 9.63 19.97 8.08
N TYR A 343 10.89 19.54 8.11
CA TYR A 343 11.91 20.00 7.18
C TYR A 343 11.87 19.15 5.90
N SER A 344 11.07 19.61 4.94
CA SER A 344 10.97 19.00 3.60
C SER A 344 11.43 19.97 2.51
N LEU A 345 11.89 19.43 1.38
CA LEU A 345 12.16 20.19 0.15
C LEU A 345 10.90 20.35 -0.71
N GLU A 346 9.88 19.51 -0.50
CA GLU A 346 8.66 19.48 -1.32
C GLU A 346 7.62 20.50 -0.86
N MET A 347 7.63 20.88 0.43
CA MET A 347 6.68 21.81 1.03
C MET A 347 7.32 22.66 2.11
N GLY A 348 6.82 23.88 2.28
CA GLY A 348 7.27 24.77 3.35
C GLY A 348 6.98 24.23 4.75
N LYS A 349 7.82 24.61 5.72
CA LYS A 349 7.69 24.22 7.15
C LYS A 349 6.32 24.58 7.75
N THR A 350 5.84 25.79 7.44
CA THR A 350 4.53 26.28 7.88
C THR A 350 3.39 25.48 7.26
N GLU A 351 3.55 25.03 6.01
CA GLU A 351 2.57 24.20 5.33
C GLU A 351 2.52 22.79 5.94
N ALA A 352 3.67 22.17 6.21
CA ALA A 352 3.75 20.88 6.91
C ALA A 352 3.05 20.93 8.29
N LEU A 353 3.31 21.99 9.07
CA LEU A 353 2.63 22.22 10.35
C LEU A 353 1.13 22.46 10.18
N THR A 354 0.71 23.21 9.17
CA THR A 354 -0.72 23.45 8.89
C THR A 354 -1.43 22.14 8.55
N GLN A 355 -0.82 21.29 7.72
CA GLN A 355 -1.36 19.98 7.41
C GLN A 355 -1.44 19.10 8.65
N ALA A 356 -0.43 19.08 9.52
CA ALA A 356 -0.45 18.31 10.76
C ALA A 356 -1.58 18.76 11.72
N ILE A 357 -1.79 20.07 11.85
CA ILE A 357 -2.91 20.63 12.62
C ILE A 357 -4.25 20.19 12.01
N ARG A 358 -4.42 20.30 10.68
CA ARG A 358 -5.68 19.94 10.00
C ARG A 358 -5.95 18.43 9.95
N LYS A 359 -4.92 17.59 9.95
CA LYS A 359 -5.05 16.12 10.14
C LYS A 359 -5.55 15.78 11.54
N SER A 360 -5.26 16.64 12.53
CA SER A 360 -5.66 16.44 13.92
C SER A 360 -7.06 16.98 14.24
N ILE A 361 -7.80 17.48 13.25
CA ILE A 361 -9.17 17.96 13.42
C ILE A 361 -10.09 17.10 12.57
N GLY A 362 -11.04 16.43 13.22
CA GLY A 362 -12.02 15.55 12.59
C GLY A 362 -13.34 16.27 12.36
N VAL A 363 -14.01 15.90 11.27
CA VAL A 363 -15.39 16.27 10.94
C VAL A 363 -16.18 14.98 10.86
N ARG A 364 -17.12 14.80 11.78
CA ARG A 364 -18.04 13.69 11.79
C ARG A 364 -19.31 14.09 11.06
N ILE A 365 -19.53 13.47 9.90
CA ILE A 365 -20.68 13.70 9.04
C ILE A 365 -21.66 12.56 9.28
N LYS A 366 -22.91 12.93 9.54
CA LYS A 366 -24.01 11.98 9.71
C LYS A 366 -24.87 12.02 8.47
N GLU A 367 -24.92 10.91 7.74
CA GLU A 367 -25.73 10.77 6.54
C GLU A 367 -26.79 9.69 6.73
N GLU A 368 -28.05 10.05 6.48
CA GLU A 368 -29.13 9.07 6.41
C GLU A 368 -29.14 8.45 5.01
N SER A 369 -28.91 7.14 4.94
CA SER A 369 -28.98 6.38 3.69
C SER A 369 -30.12 5.38 3.74
N GLU A 370 -30.96 5.39 2.69
CA GLU A 370 -31.95 4.34 2.46
C GLU A 370 -31.27 3.14 1.78
N ILE A 371 -31.17 2.03 2.52
CA ILE A 371 -30.60 0.78 2.04
C ILE A 371 -31.68 -0.28 1.88
N ILE A 372 -31.59 -1.07 0.82
CA ILE A 372 -32.42 -2.25 0.61
C ILE A 372 -31.55 -3.47 0.90
N GLU A 373 -31.93 -4.28 1.89
CA GLU A 373 -31.19 -5.47 2.31
C GLU A 373 -32.08 -6.69 2.19
N GLY A 374 -31.65 -7.70 1.43
CA GLY A 374 -32.44 -8.91 1.23
C GLY A 374 -31.68 -10.05 0.56
N GLU A 375 -32.25 -11.26 0.67
CA GLU A 375 -31.85 -12.43 -0.09
C GLU A 375 -32.44 -12.36 -1.50
N VAL A 376 -31.60 -12.57 -2.51
CA VAL A 376 -32.00 -12.63 -3.91
C VAL A 376 -32.69 -13.96 -4.18
N VAL A 377 -33.97 -13.91 -4.52
CA VAL A 377 -34.74 -15.10 -4.94
C VAL A 377 -34.42 -15.41 -6.40
N GLU A 378 -34.53 -14.40 -7.26
CA GLU A 378 -34.36 -14.53 -8.70
C GLU A 378 -33.90 -13.21 -9.34
N VAL A 379 -33.12 -13.31 -10.41
CA VAL A 379 -32.70 -12.19 -11.26
C VAL A 379 -33.04 -12.52 -12.71
N GLN A 380 -33.93 -11.74 -13.32
CA GLN A 380 -34.29 -11.85 -14.72
C GLN A 380 -33.74 -10.65 -15.48
N ILE A 381 -33.01 -10.87 -16.56
CA ILE A 381 -32.44 -9.79 -17.40
C ILE A 381 -32.85 -10.06 -18.84
N GLU A 382 -33.71 -9.21 -19.38
CA GLU A 382 -34.12 -9.24 -20.77
C GLU A 382 -33.13 -8.43 -21.62
N ARG A 383 -32.61 -9.05 -22.67
CA ARG A 383 -31.71 -8.40 -23.63
C ARG A 383 -32.40 -8.38 -25.00
N PRO A 384 -32.44 -7.24 -25.70
CA PRO A 384 -32.97 -7.18 -27.06
C PRO A 384 -32.12 -8.06 -27.97
N ALA A 385 -32.79 -8.85 -28.83
CA ALA A 385 -32.19 -9.88 -29.68
C ALA A 385 -31.10 -9.35 -30.64
N THR A 386 -31.15 -8.06 -30.97
CA THR A 386 -30.21 -7.38 -31.86
C THR A 386 -28.95 -6.88 -31.15
N GLY A 387 -28.84 -7.03 -29.82
CA GLY A 387 -27.70 -6.55 -29.03
C GLY A 387 -27.62 -5.03 -28.83
N VAL A 388 -28.46 -4.26 -29.55
CA VAL A 388 -28.54 -2.80 -29.47
C VAL A 388 -29.90 -2.41 -28.91
N GLY A 389 -29.93 -1.97 -27.64
CA GLY A 389 -31.12 -1.49 -26.95
C GLY A 389 -30.94 -1.48 -25.43
N THR A 390 -31.83 -0.80 -24.72
CA THR A 390 -31.81 -0.72 -23.25
C THR A 390 -32.15 -2.07 -22.64
N LYS A 391 -31.24 -2.59 -21.80
CA LYS A 391 -31.48 -3.79 -20.97
C LYS A 391 -32.55 -3.45 -19.92
N VAL A 392 -33.53 -4.33 -19.76
CA VAL A 392 -34.54 -4.25 -18.70
C VAL A 392 -34.45 -5.55 -17.90
N GLY A 393 -34.66 -5.48 -16.60
CA GLY A 393 -34.58 -6.67 -15.75
C GLY A 393 -35.53 -6.58 -14.56
N LYS A 394 -35.75 -7.71 -13.91
CA LYS A 394 -36.52 -7.83 -12.68
C LYS A 394 -35.66 -8.51 -11.63
N LEU A 395 -35.70 -8.00 -10.41
CA LEU A 395 -35.01 -8.53 -9.24
C LEU A 395 -36.03 -8.85 -8.17
N ILE A 396 -36.04 -10.10 -7.69
CA ILE A 396 -36.90 -10.51 -6.59
C ILE A 396 -36.02 -10.62 -5.34
N LEU A 397 -36.34 -9.82 -4.32
CA LEU A 397 -35.67 -9.83 -3.02
C LEU A 397 -36.64 -10.26 -1.94
N LYS A 398 -36.16 -11.04 -0.98
CA LYS A 398 -36.91 -11.44 0.22
C LYS A 398 -36.13 -11.21 1.50
N THR A 399 -36.85 -10.95 2.57
CA THR A 399 -36.41 -11.06 3.97
C THR A 399 -37.19 -12.21 4.61
N THR A 400 -37.04 -12.42 5.93
CA THR A 400 -37.89 -13.38 6.66
C THR A 400 -39.36 -12.97 6.72
N GLU A 401 -39.67 -11.67 6.57
CA GLU A 401 -41.02 -11.12 6.74
C GLU A 401 -41.72 -10.77 5.42
N MET A 402 -40.96 -10.40 4.37
CA MET A 402 -41.55 -9.93 3.11
C MET A 402 -40.75 -10.33 1.88
N GLU A 403 -41.43 -10.40 0.74
CA GLU A 403 -40.85 -10.64 -0.58
C GLU A 403 -41.40 -9.60 -1.55
N THR A 404 -40.53 -8.97 -2.34
CA THR A 404 -40.91 -7.92 -3.28
C THR A 404 -40.16 -8.03 -4.60
N VAL A 405 -40.80 -7.55 -5.66
CA VAL A 405 -40.24 -7.51 -7.02
C VAL A 405 -39.85 -6.07 -7.35
N TYR A 406 -38.61 -5.88 -7.79
CA TYR A 406 -38.06 -4.61 -8.24
C TYR A 406 -37.76 -4.65 -9.74
N ASP A 407 -38.25 -3.66 -10.47
CA ASP A 407 -37.85 -3.43 -11.86
C ASP A 407 -36.48 -2.73 -11.91
N LEU A 408 -35.57 -3.28 -12.72
CA LEU A 408 -34.19 -2.82 -12.84
C LEU A 408 -33.97 -2.02 -14.11
N GLY A 409 -33.41 -0.81 -13.97
CA GLY A 409 -32.88 -0.04 -15.08
C GLY A 409 -31.49 -0.51 -15.53
N GLY A 410 -31.05 -0.07 -16.72
CA GLY A 410 -29.78 -0.49 -17.33
C GLY A 410 -28.55 -0.36 -16.43
N LYS A 411 -28.41 0.75 -15.68
CA LYS A 411 -27.29 0.97 -14.75
C LYS A 411 -27.26 -0.06 -13.61
N MET A 412 -28.42 -0.41 -13.05
CA MET A 412 -28.52 -1.41 -11.98
C MET A 412 -28.21 -2.82 -12.50
N ILE A 413 -28.65 -3.13 -13.72
CA ILE A 413 -28.33 -4.40 -14.38
C ILE A 413 -26.81 -4.54 -14.56
N ASP A 414 -26.13 -3.48 -15.00
CA ASP A 414 -24.68 -3.48 -15.15
C ASP A 414 -23.96 -3.63 -13.79
N SER A 415 -24.47 -3.03 -12.71
CA SER A 415 -23.96 -3.24 -11.34
C SER A 415 -24.15 -4.69 -10.86
N ILE A 416 -25.32 -5.30 -11.09
CA ILE A 416 -25.61 -6.71 -10.76
C ILE A 416 -24.67 -7.65 -11.52
N LEU A 417 -24.45 -7.38 -12.81
CA LEU A 417 -23.53 -8.16 -13.66
C LEU A 417 -22.07 -7.99 -13.22
N LYS A 418 -21.67 -6.78 -12.83
CA LYS A 418 -20.31 -6.47 -12.34
C LYS A 418 -20.01 -7.21 -11.02
N GLU A 419 -20.94 -7.16 -10.08
CA GLU A 419 -20.83 -7.83 -8.77
C GLU A 419 -21.14 -9.34 -8.82
N LYS A 420 -21.58 -9.84 -9.99
CA LYS A 420 -21.94 -11.25 -10.24
C LYS A 420 -22.94 -11.79 -9.22
N VAL A 421 -23.99 -11.00 -8.97
CA VAL A 421 -25.07 -11.37 -8.06
C VAL A 421 -25.84 -12.55 -8.65
N GLN A 422 -26.08 -13.57 -7.83
CA GLN A 422 -26.84 -14.76 -8.20
C GLN A 422 -28.04 -14.96 -7.26
N SER A 423 -28.96 -15.84 -7.65
CA SER A 423 -29.98 -16.35 -6.74
C SER A 423 -29.33 -17.01 -5.52
N GLY A 424 -29.91 -16.73 -4.36
CA GLY A 424 -29.41 -17.11 -3.05
C GLY A 424 -28.34 -16.20 -2.46
N ASP A 425 -27.90 -15.14 -3.14
CA ASP A 425 -26.98 -14.16 -2.54
C ASP A 425 -27.75 -13.19 -1.62
N VAL A 426 -27.15 -12.79 -0.51
CA VAL A 426 -27.63 -11.71 0.35
C VAL A 426 -26.90 -10.43 -0.03
N ILE A 427 -27.65 -9.41 -0.46
CA ILE A 427 -27.11 -8.16 -0.97
C ILE A 427 -27.69 -6.95 -0.23
N THR A 428 -26.91 -5.88 -0.19
CA THR A 428 -27.37 -4.54 0.20
C THR A 428 -27.27 -3.61 -1.00
N ILE A 429 -28.35 -2.91 -1.31
CA ILE A 429 -28.43 -1.90 -2.35
C ILE A 429 -28.63 -0.55 -1.69
N ASP A 430 -27.70 0.37 -1.89
CA ASP A 430 -27.91 1.76 -1.54
C ASP A 430 -28.76 2.42 -2.63
N LYS A 431 -29.93 2.94 -2.24
CA LYS A 431 -30.93 3.50 -3.16
C LYS A 431 -30.48 4.82 -3.78
N ALA A 432 -29.66 5.61 -3.08
CA ALA A 432 -29.18 6.89 -3.57
C ALA A 432 -28.00 6.70 -4.55
N THR A 433 -27.06 5.82 -4.21
CA THR A 433 -25.85 5.61 -5.04
C THR A 433 -26.02 4.52 -6.10
N GLY A 434 -27.00 3.63 -5.95
CA GLY A 434 -27.16 2.44 -6.79
C GLY A 434 -26.04 1.41 -6.61
N LYS A 435 -25.24 1.54 -5.54
CA LYS A 435 -24.14 0.63 -5.23
C LYS A 435 -24.70 -0.65 -4.62
N ILE A 436 -24.32 -1.77 -5.21
CA ILE A 436 -24.70 -3.11 -4.74
C ILE A 436 -23.49 -3.72 -4.03
N THR A 437 -23.69 -4.20 -2.80
CA THR A 437 -22.65 -4.89 -2.02
C THR A 437 -23.15 -6.28 -1.66
N ARG A 438 -22.39 -7.32 -2.01
CA ARG A 438 -22.73 -8.70 -1.65
C ARG A 438 -22.20 -9.03 -0.26
N LEU A 439 -23.11 -9.25 0.70
CA LEU A 439 -22.77 -9.60 2.08
C LEU A 439 -22.33 -11.08 2.20
N GLY A 440 -22.96 -11.95 1.42
CA GLY A 440 -22.68 -13.37 1.41
C GLY A 440 -23.78 -14.16 0.71
N ARG A 441 -23.88 -15.46 1.01
CA ARG A 441 -24.88 -16.36 0.44
C ARG A 441 -25.80 -16.90 1.51
N SER A 442 -27.08 -17.06 1.22
CA SER A 442 -28.06 -17.60 2.16
C SER A 442 -27.76 -19.06 2.52
N PHE A 443 -27.91 -19.39 3.79
CA PHE A 443 -27.79 -20.77 4.27
C PHE A 443 -28.82 -21.72 3.63
N ALA A 444 -30.01 -21.21 3.25
CA ALA A 444 -31.09 -22.02 2.70
C ALA A 444 -30.75 -22.65 1.34
N ARG A 445 -29.88 -22.00 0.55
CA ARG A 445 -29.45 -22.46 -0.78
C ARG A 445 -28.00 -22.94 -0.83
N ALA A 446 -27.42 -23.29 0.32
CA ALA A 446 -26.06 -23.80 0.40
C ALA A 446 -25.87 -25.15 -0.35
N ARG A 447 -26.95 -25.93 -0.52
CA ARG A 447 -26.94 -27.25 -1.18
C ARG A 447 -27.12 -27.23 -2.70
N ASP A 448 -27.65 -26.14 -3.26
CA ASP A 448 -27.98 -26.05 -4.70
C ASP A 448 -26.73 -25.98 -5.61
N TYR A 449 -25.53 -25.87 -5.02
CA TYR A 449 -24.27 -25.67 -5.76
C TYR A 449 -23.17 -26.62 -5.27
N ASP A 450 -23.02 -27.75 -5.97
CA ASP A 450 -21.97 -28.76 -5.74
C ASP A 450 -20.53 -28.25 -6.00
N ALA A 451 -20.39 -27.12 -6.72
CA ALA A 451 -19.10 -26.50 -7.04
C ALA A 451 -18.89 -25.14 -6.34
N THR A 452 -19.31 -25.02 -5.07
CA THR A 452 -18.98 -23.83 -4.26
C THR A 452 -17.50 -23.83 -3.89
N GLY A 453 -16.84 -22.68 -4.05
CA GLY A 453 -15.47 -22.50 -3.54
C GLY A 453 -15.48 -22.49 -2.01
N GLN A 454 -14.40 -22.96 -1.37
CA GLN A 454 -14.22 -22.97 0.10
C GLN A 454 -14.30 -21.58 0.79
N GLN A 455 -14.66 -20.50 0.08
CA GLN A 455 -14.69 -19.11 0.55
C GLN A 455 -16.07 -18.43 0.45
N THR A 456 -17.14 -19.15 0.08
CA THR A 456 -18.48 -18.55 0.10
C THR A 456 -18.88 -18.27 1.56
N ARG A 457 -18.91 -17.00 1.95
CA ARG A 457 -19.39 -16.56 3.27
C ARG A 457 -20.90 -16.76 3.31
N PHE A 458 -21.37 -17.64 4.19
CA PHE A 458 -22.79 -17.84 4.40
C PHE A 458 -23.31 -16.83 5.42
N VAL A 459 -24.45 -16.22 5.10
CA VAL A 459 -25.14 -15.20 5.90
C VAL A 459 -26.59 -15.64 6.04
N GLN A 460 -27.20 -15.36 7.19
CA GLN A 460 -28.62 -15.65 7.38
C GLN A 460 -29.48 -14.71 6.53
N CYS A 461 -30.69 -15.15 6.19
CA CYS A 461 -31.65 -14.27 5.53
C CYS A 461 -31.91 -13.07 6.46
N PRO A 462 -31.80 -11.82 5.97
CA PRO A 462 -32.05 -10.65 6.79
C PRO A 462 -33.48 -10.64 7.35
N GLU A 463 -33.63 -10.18 8.59
CA GLU A 463 -34.93 -10.01 9.25
C GLU A 463 -35.47 -8.58 9.10
N GLY A 464 -36.79 -8.43 9.23
CA GLY A 464 -37.49 -7.16 9.13
C GLY A 464 -37.86 -6.74 7.71
N GLU A 465 -38.15 -5.45 7.55
CA GLU A 465 -38.45 -4.82 6.26
C GLU A 465 -37.23 -4.83 5.31
N LEU A 466 -37.51 -4.97 4.01
CA LEU A 466 -36.50 -4.92 2.95
C LEU A 466 -35.81 -3.56 2.86
N GLN A 467 -36.55 -2.47 3.03
CA GLN A 467 -36.03 -1.11 2.98
C GLN A 467 -35.79 -0.60 4.39
N LYS A 468 -34.53 -0.32 4.72
CA LYS A 468 -34.12 0.18 6.04
C LYS A 468 -33.47 1.55 5.88
N ARG A 469 -33.74 2.44 6.83
CA ARG A 469 -32.99 3.68 6.99
C ARG A 469 -31.81 3.42 7.92
N LYS A 470 -30.61 3.66 7.43
CA LYS A 470 -29.38 3.51 8.22
C LYS A 470 -28.66 4.84 8.27
N GLU A 471 -28.43 5.33 9.48
CA GLU A 471 -27.50 6.44 9.72
C GLU A 471 -26.08 5.91 9.58
N VAL A 472 -25.34 6.42 8.59
CA VAL A 472 -23.93 6.10 8.40
C VAL A 472 -23.14 7.31 8.88
N VAL A 473 -22.30 7.06 9.89
CA VAL A 473 -21.42 8.08 10.45
C VAL A 473 -20.04 7.92 9.83
N HIS A 474 -19.58 8.97 9.17
CA HIS A 474 -18.24 9.05 8.61
C HIS A 474 -17.43 10.11 9.35
N THR A 475 -16.23 9.73 9.78
CA THR A 475 -15.28 10.69 10.36
C THR A 475 -14.17 10.91 9.35
N VAL A 476 -14.02 12.14 8.88
CA VAL A 476 -12.98 12.57 7.94
C VAL A 476 -12.19 13.72 8.53
N THR A 477 -10.92 13.86 8.22
CA THR A 477 -10.12 15.00 8.72
C THR A 477 -10.29 16.23 7.84
N LEU A 478 -10.08 17.43 8.41
CA LEU A 478 -10.09 18.66 7.61
C LEU A 478 -9.05 18.64 6.48
N HIS A 479 -7.90 18.02 6.73
CA HIS A 479 -6.87 17.87 5.70
C HIS A 479 -7.32 16.98 4.54
N GLU A 480 -8.06 15.90 4.81
CA GLU A 480 -8.60 15.05 3.74
C GLU A 480 -9.58 15.82 2.85
N ILE A 481 -10.46 16.63 3.47
CA ILE A 481 -11.39 17.49 2.74
C ILE A 481 -10.62 18.53 1.90
N ASP A 482 -9.55 19.12 2.45
CA ASP A 482 -8.69 20.06 1.71
C ASP A 482 -8.09 19.43 0.45
N VAL A 483 -7.45 18.27 0.60
CA VAL A 483 -6.73 17.63 -0.50
C VAL A 483 -7.73 17.21 -1.59
N ILE A 484 -8.87 16.62 -1.21
CA ILE A 484 -9.92 16.20 -2.15
C ILE A 484 -10.45 17.39 -2.96
N ASN A 485 -10.67 18.55 -2.34
CA ASN A 485 -11.23 19.72 -3.01
C ASN A 485 -10.16 20.60 -3.70
N SER A 486 -8.87 20.39 -3.41
CA SER A 486 -7.79 21.16 -4.02
C SER A 486 -7.48 20.76 -5.47
N ARG A 487 -7.77 19.51 -5.86
CA ARG A 487 -7.38 18.93 -7.16
C ARG A 487 -8.46 17.98 -7.70
N THR A 488 -8.58 17.88 -9.02
CA THR A 488 -9.56 16.99 -9.71
C THR A 488 -9.40 15.50 -9.36
N HIS A 489 -8.20 15.09 -8.97
CA HIS A 489 -7.88 13.73 -8.48
C HIS A 489 -7.34 13.75 -7.04
N GLY A 490 -7.82 14.67 -6.19
CA GLY A 490 -7.34 14.86 -4.83
C GLY A 490 -7.41 13.60 -3.95
N PHE A 491 -8.40 12.73 -4.15
CA PHE A 491 -8.49 11.47 -3.42
C PHE A 491 -7.25 10.57 -3.61
N LEU A 492 -6.66 10.54 -4.81
CA LEU A 492 -5.45 9.75 -5.08
C LEU A 492 -4.21 10.34 -4.38
N ALA A 493 -4.15 11.67 -4.25
CA ALA A 493 -3.06 12.38 -3.60
C ALA A 493 -2.93 12.04 -2.10
N LEU A 494 -4.05 11.75 -1.43
CA LEU A 494 -4.06 11.30 -0.04
C LEU A 494 -3.30 9.98 0.17
N PHE A 495 -3.29 9.09 -0.84
CA PHE A 495 -2.60 7.81 -0.76
C PHE A 495 -1.18 7.86 -1.32
N SER A 496 -0.90 8.75 -2.26
CA SER A 496 0.45 8.90 -2.83
C SER A 496 1.38 9.77 -1.99
N GLY A 497 0.84 10.59 -1.08
CA GLY A 497 1.60 11.57 -0.31
C GLY A 497 1.95 12.84 -1.09
N ASP A 498 1.66 12.89 -2.39
CA ASP A 498 1.85 14.05 -3.26
C ASP A 498 0.70 15.05 -3.12
N THR A 499 0.50 15.54 -1.89
CA THR A 499 -0.51 16.56 -1.59
C THR A 499 -0.05 17.95 -2.05
N GLY A 500 1.28 18.17 -2.09
CA GLY A 500 1.90 19.48 -2.32
C GLY A 500 1.40 20.54 -1.34
N GLU A 501 1.58 21.81 -1.71
CA GLU A 501 1.05 22.94 -0.94
C GLU A 501 -0.40 23.27 -1.33
N ILE A 502 -1.25 23.43 -0.33
CA ILE A 502 -2.68 23.75 -0.55
C ILE A 502 -2.89 25.25 -0.38
N LYS A 503 -3.53 25.88 -1.39
CA LYS A 503 -3.86 27.32 -1.36
C LYS A 503 -4.76 27.66 -0.17
N SER A 504 -4.51 28.81 0.46
CA SER A 504 -5.31 29.31 1.59
C SER A 504 -6.78 29.53 1.23
N GLU A 505 -7.08 30.01 0.01
CA GLU A 505 -8.45 30.22 -0.48
C GLU A 505 -9.32 28.95 -0.38
N VAL A 506 -8.73 27.79 -0.72
CA VAL A 506 -9.44 26.49 -0.64
C VAL A 506 -9.75 26.15 0.82
N ARG A 507 -8.80 26.40 1.73
CA ARG A 507 -8.99 26.16 3.16
C ARG A 507 -10.05 27.07 3.75
N GLU A 508 -10.08 28.34 3.36
CA GLU A 508 -11.10 29.30 3.82
C GLU A 508 -12.50 28.90 3.34
N GLN A 509 -12.63 28.50 2.07
CA GLN A 509 -13.90 27.99 1.55
C GLN A 509 -14.38 26.73 2.29
N ILE A 510 -13.47 25.80 2.59
CA ILE A 510 -13.79 24.58 3.33
C ILE A 510 -14.18 24.91 4.77
N ASN A 511 -13.44 25.80 5.43
CA ASN A 511 -13.77 26.24 6.79
C ASN A 511 -15.17 26.87 6.83
N GLY A 512 -15.54 27.68 5.83
CA GLY A 512 -16.88 28.23 5.69
C GLY A 512 -17.97 27.15 5.54
N LYS A 513 -17.76 26.18 4.65
CA LYS A 513 -18.70 25.06 4.45
C LYS A 513 -18.85 24.17 5.68
N VAL A 514 -17.75 23.89 6.37
CA VAL A 514 -17.76 23.07 7.59
C VAL A 514 -18.47 23.81 8.74
N ALA A 515 -18.33 25.14 8.81
CA ALA A 515 -19.09 25.96 9.74
C ALA A 515 -20.60 25.91 9.42
N GLU A 516 -20.98 26.03 8.15
CA GLU A 516 -22.37 25.88 7.69
C GLU A 516 -22.95 24.50 8.06
N TRP A 517 -22.22 23.40 7.78
CA TRP A 517 -22.67 22.05 8.16
C TRP A 517 -22.82 21.85 9.66
N ARG A 518 -22.00 22.55 10.46
CA ARG A 518 -22.11 22.55 11.92
C ARG A 518 -23.35 23.32 12.38
N GLU A 519 -23.65 24.47 11.79
CA GLU A 519 -24.86 25.26 12.09
C GLU A 519 -26.14 24.53 11.69
N GLU A 520 -26.11 23.81 10.56
CA GLU A 520 -27.21 22.96 10.08
C GLU A 520 -27.36 21.65 10.89
N GLY A 521 -26.40 21.31 11.75
CA GLY A 521 -26.38 20.06 12.50
C GLY A 521 -26.09 18.80 11.68
N LYS A 522 -25.62 18.93 10.43
CA LYS A 522 -25.21 17.82 9.56
C LYS A 522 -23.83 17.27 9.88
N ALA A 523 -22.97 18.11 10.48
CA ALA A 523 -21.62 17.73 10.88
C ALA A 523 -21.30 18.15 12.32
N GLU A 524 -20.50 17.32 12.99
CA GLU A 524 -19.94 17.59 14.31
C GLU A 524 -18.42 17.68 14.21
N MET A 525 -17.83 18.72 14.80
CA MET A 525 -16.38 18.88 14.85
C MET A 525 -15.79 18.11 16.03
N ILE A 526 -14.79 17.29 15.76
CA ILE A 526 -14.09 16.50 16.76
C ILE A 526 -12.67 17.06 16.91
N PRO A 527 -12.35 17.75 18.03
CA PRO A 527 -10.98 18.13 18.31
C PRO A 527 -10.16 16.88 18.61
N GLY A 528 -9.13 16.64 17.80
CA GLY A 528 -8.17 15.57 18.03
C GLY A 528 -6.95 16.03 18.79
N VAL A 529 -5.88 15.25 18.66
CA VAL A 529 -4.59 15.51 19.30
C VAL A 529 -3.48 15.52 18.26
N LEU A 530 -2.64 16.55 18.31
CA LEU A 530 -1.39 16.62 17.57
C LEU A 530 -0.22 16.33 18.52
N PHE A 531 0.48 15.22 18.30
CA PHE A 531 1.69 14.87 19.04
C PHE A 531 2.95 15.20 18.23
N ILE A 532 3.82 16.04 18.79
CA ILE A 532 5.12 16.41 18.22
C ILE A 532 6.25 15.84 19.10
N ASP A 533 6.92 14.80 18.63
CA ASP A 533 8.12 14.28 19.30
C ASP A 533 9.35 15.12 18.95
N GLU A 534 10.33 15.12 19.84
CA GLU A 534 11.59 15.87 19.69
C GLU A 534 11.40 17.35 19.32
N VAL A 535 10.48 18.05 19.99
CA VAL A 535 10.10 19.43 19.65
C VAL A 535 11.27 20.43 19.65
N HIS A 536 12.34 20.16 20.41
CA HIS A 536 13.56 20.96 20.42
C HIS A 536 14.28 21.01 19.06
N MET A 537 13.90 20.16 18.10
CA MET A 537 14.38 20.19 16.73
C MET A 537 13.71 21.24 15.86
N LEU A 538 12.62 21.86 16.33
CA LEU A 538 11.95 22.98 15.66
C LEU A 538 12.76 24.28 15.76
N ASP A 539 12.55 25.16 14.78
CA ASP A 539 13.11 26.50 14.77
C ASP A 539 12.10 27.55 15.28
N ILE A 540 12.62 28.77 15.47
CA ILE A 540 11.83 29.91 15.96
C ILE A 540 10.63 30.25 15.08
N GLU A 541 10.71 30.02 13.76
CA GLU A 541 9.61 30.27 12.82
C GLU A 541 8.46 29.28 13.04
N CYS A 542 8.78 28.01 13.25
CA CYS A 542 7.81 26.97 13.59
C CYS A 542 7.10 27.28 14.91
N PHE A 543 7.85 27.71 15.93
CA PHE A 543 7.27 28.10 17.23
C PHE A 543 6.37 29.34 17.12
N SER A 544 6.78 30.37 16.39
CA SER A 544 5.97 31.55 16.13
C SER A 544 4.66 31.20 15.41
N PHE A 545 4.74 30.32 14.40
CA PHE A 545 3.56 29.80 13.70
C PHE A 545 2.63 29.03 14.64
N LEU A 546 3.16 28.11 15.45
CA LEU A 546 2.38 27.32 16.40
C LEU A 546 1.71 28.21 17.45
N ASN A 547 2.40 29.24 17.94
CA ASN A 547 1.84 30.16 18.93
C ASN A 547 0.58 30.86 18.40
N ARG A 548 0.61 31.32 17.14
CA ARG A 548 -0.57 31.91 16.47
C ARG A 548 -1.64 30.86 16.16
N ALA A 549 -1.25 29.67 15.73
CA ALA A 549 -2.21 28.62 15.35
C ALA A 549 -3.00 28.08 16.54
N LEU A 550 -2.38 28.06 17.73
CA LEU A 550 -3.01 27.65 18.99
C LEU A 550 -4.04 28.66 19.52
N GLU A 551 -4.04 29.91 19.05
CA GLU A 551 -5.05 30.90 19.44
C GLU A 551 -6.41 30.66 18.77
N ASN A 552 -6.48 29.77 17.77
CA ASN A 552 -7.72 29.43 17.10
C ASN A 552 -8.61 28.54 17.99
N GLU A 553 -9.89 28.89 18.13
CA GLU A 553 -10.90 28.11 18.89
C GLU A 553 -11.10 26.69 18.36
N MET A 554 -10.71 26.41 17.12
CA MET A 554 -10.81 25.07 16.52
C MET A 554 -9.47 24.32 16.53
N ALA A 555 -8.43 24.85 17.20
CA ALA A 555 -7.13 24.23 17.26
C ALA A 555 -7.17 22.93 18.09
N PRO A 556 -6.53 21.84 17.61
CA PRO A 556 -6.43 20.59 18.35
C PRO A 556 -5.58 20.78 19.62
N ILE A 557 -5.69 19.85 20.55
CA ILE A 557 -4.77 19.83 21.70
C ILE A 557 -3.40 19.38 21.19
N VAL A 558 -2.37 20.21 21.43
CA VAL A 558 -1.01 19.92 20.98
C VAL A 558 -0.19 19.37 22.15
N ILE A 559 0.32 18.15 22.00
CA ILE A 559 1.20 17.52 22.98
C ILE A 559 2.60 17.46 22.38
N MET A 560 3.57 18.07 23.04
CA MET A 560 4.95 18.10 22.60
C MET A 560 5.80 17.27 23.54
N ALA A 561 6.84 16.60 23.03
CA ALA A 561 7.80 15.89 23.86
C ALA A 561 9.23 16.41 23.66
N THR A 562 9.96 16.51 24.76
CA THR A 562 11.38 16.90 24.76
C THR A 562 12.18 16.08 25.75
N ASN A 563 13.41 15.72 25.36
CA ASN A 563 14.41 15.09 26.20
C ASN A 563 15.56 16.05 26.55
N ARG A 564 15.52 17.31 26.09
CA ARG A 564 16.56 18.31 26.35
C ARG A 564 16.20 19.18 27.54
N GLY A 565 17.21 19.46 28.37
CA GLY A 565 17.14 20.39 29.51
C GLY A 565 17.23 21.84 29.04
N ILE A 566 18.42 22.44 29.03
CA ILE A 566 18.65 23.77 28.44
C ILE A 566 19.36 23.58 27.11
N THR A 567 18.76 24.08 26.03
CA THR A 567 19.34 23.98 24.68
C THR A 567 19.08 25.26 23.88
N ARG A 568 19.83 25.43 22.80
CA ARG A 568 19.70 26.56 21.88
C ARG A 568 18.44 26.38 21.02
N ILE A 569 17.66 27.45 20.85
CA ILE A 569 16.55 27.45 19.89
C ILE A 569 17.12 27.59 18.49
N ARG A 570 16.78 26.66 17.59
CA ARG A 570 17.30 26.66 16.22
C ARG A 570 16.85 27.93 15.49
N GLY A 571 17.75 28.51 14.70
CA GLY A 571 17.57 29.81 14.05
C GLY A 571 17.94 31.03 14.91
N THR A 572 18.31 30.84 16.18
CA THR A 572 18.65 31.94 17.10
C THR A 572 19.96 31.65 17.81
N ASN A 573 20.57 32.62 18.52
CA ASN A 573 21.78 32.39 19.33
C ASN A 573 21.52 32.17 20.83
N TYR A 574 20.28 32.30 21.28
CA TYR A 574 19.95 32.19 22.71
C TYR A 574 19.58 30.76 23.11
N LYS A 575 19.91 30.41 24.35
CA LYS A 575 19.51 29.15 24.98
C LYS A 575 18.24 29.37 25.78
N SER A 576 17.35 28.38 25.77
CA SER A 576 16.14 28.39 26.59
C SER A 576 15.90 27.02 27.22
N PRO A 577 15.07 26.95 28.28
CA PRO A 577 14.57 25.68 28.76
C PRO A 577 13.84 24.94 27.64
N HIS A 578 14.14 23.65 27.51
CA HIS A 578 13.62 22.70 26.54
C HIS A 578 13.86 23.04 25.07
N GLY A 579 14.57 24.13 24.76
CA GLY A 579 14.72 24.62 23.39
C GLY A 579 13.43 25.22 22.85
N ILE A 580 12.55 25.71 23.74
CA ILE A 580 11.27 26.33 23.40
C ILE A 580 11.33 27.82 23.79
N PRO A 581 10.81 28.74 22.97
CA PRO A 581 10.69 30.15 23.32
C PRO A 581 9.89 30.36 24.62
N LEU A 582 10.32 31.30 25.46
CA LEU A 582 9.74 31.51 26.80
C LEU A 582 8.27 31.92 26.75
N ASP A 583 7.87 32.67 25.73
CA ASP A 583 6.49 33.09 25.45
C ASP A 583 5.56 31.91 25.18
N LEU A 584 6.02 30.90 24.44
CA LEU A 584 5.26 29.68 24.23
C LEU A 584 5.28 28.80 25.48
N LEU A 585 6.44 28.68 26.14
CA LEU A 585 6.60 27.84 27.33
C LEU A 585 5.68 28.28 28.48
N ASP A 586 5.46 29.58 28.66
CA ASP A 586 4.55 30.14 29.68
C ASP A 586 3.08 29.78 29.41
N ARG A 587 2.72 29.52 28.15
CA ARG A 587 1.38 29.08 27.74
C ARG A 587 1.19 27.55 27.84
N MET A 588 2.26 26.79 28.09
CA MET A 588 2.23 25.32 28.09
C MET A 588 2.05 24.73 29.48
N ILE A 589 1.34 23.61 29.56
CA ILE A 589 1.30 22.78 30.78
C ILE A 589 2.42 21.76 30.71
N ILE A 590 3.38 21.82 31.63
CA ILE A 590 4.52 20.90 31.67
C ILE A 590 4.21 19.69 32.55
N VAL A 591 4.31 18.49 31.96
CA VAL A 591 4.16 17.21 32.65
C VAL A 591 5.54 16.53 32.69
N PRO A 592 6.20 16.50 33.87
CA PRO A 592 7.48 15.83 34.02
C PRO A 592 7.32 14.31 34.09
N THR A 593 8.29 13.60 33.53
CA THR A 593 8.44 12.13 33.64
C THR A 593 9.66 11.81 34.48
N THR A 594 9.56 10.79 35.34
CA THR A 594 10.65 10.38 36.24
C THR A 594 11.44 9.21 35.64
N PRO A 595 12.71 9.00 36.00
CA PRO A 595 13.40 7.74 35.71
C PRO A 595 12.68 6.55 36.35
N TYR A 596 12.76 5.38 35.71
CA TYR A 596 12.14 4.16 36.22
C TYR A 596 13.00 3.49 37.30
N ASP A 597 12.35 2.92 38.30
CA ASP A 597 12.99 2.08 39.30
C ASP A 597 13.34 0.69 38.74
N GLU A 598 14.27 -0.01 39.39
CA GLU A 598 14.71 -1.35 38.94
C GLU A 598 13.57 -2.37 38.88
N LYS A 599 12.60 -2.28 39.81
CA LYS A 599 11.40 -3.12 39.79
C LYS A 599 10.51 -2.81 38.59
N GLU A 600 10.33 -1.52 38.26
CA GLU A 600 9.55 -1.10 37.10
C GLU A 600 10.23 -1.51 35.79
N LEU A 601 11.57 -1.38 35.70
CA LEU A 601 12.35 -1.83 34.54
C LEU A 601 12.19 -3.33 34.30
N ARG A 602 12.26 -4.15 35.36
CA ARG A 602 12.04 -5.60 35.27
C ARG A 602 10.66 -5.92 34.70
N GLU A 603 9.62 -5.26 35.23
CA GLU A 603 8.24 -5.46 34.80
C GLU A 603 8.04 -5.05 33.33
N ILE A 604 8.60 -3.92 32.93
CA ILE A 604 8.56 -3.45 31.53
C ILE A 604 9.21 -4.48 30.61
N LEU A 605 10.40 -4.98 30.96
CA LEU A 605 11.09 -6.00 30.18
C LEU A 605 10.30 -7.32 30.14
N SER A 606 9.64 -7.70 31.23
CA SER A 606 8.79 -8.89 31.28
C SER A 606 7.62 -8.79 30.30
N ILE A 607 6.90 -7.66 30.31
CA ILE A 607 5.79 -7.41 29.37
C ILE A 607 6.31 -7.44 27.92
N ARG A 608 7.54 -6.97 27.67
CA ARG A 608 8.15 -7.06 26.35
C ARG A 608 8.50 -8.46 25.92
N CYS A 609 8.99 -9.28 26.84
CA CYS A 609 9.24 -10.70 26.56
C CYS A 609 7.93 -11.40 26.19
N GLU A 610 6.82 -11.08 26.88
CA GLU A 610 5.50 -11.61 26.54
C GLU A 610 5.01 -11.13 25.16
N GLU A 611 5.12 -9.83 24.85
CA GLU A 611 4.69 -9.28 23.55
C GLU A 611 5.52 -9.83 22.38
N GLU A 612 6.81 -10.15 22.61
CA GLU A 612 7.72 -10.71 21.62
C GLU A 612 7.72 -12.25 21.56
N ASP A 613 6.82 -12.92 22.29
CA ASP A 613 6.76 -14.39 22.42
C ASP A 613 8.14 -14.99 22.78
N CYS A 614 8.85 -14.34 23.70
CA CYS A 614 10.20 -14.71 24.14
C CYS A 614 10.17 -15.25 25.58
N GLN A 615 10.47 -16.54 25.75
CA GLN A 615 10.62 -17.14 27.07
C GLN A 615 12.04 -16.86 27.59
N MET A 616 12.16 -16.15 28.71
CA MET A 616 13.44 -15.89 29.37
C MET A 616 13.46 -16.53 30.76
N SER A 617 14.62 -17.07 31.14
CA SER A 617 14.84 -17.51 32.53
C SER A 617 14.89 -16.31 33.49
N ASP A 618 14.52 -16.54 34.74
CA ASP A 618 14.42 -15.47 35.75
C ASP A 618 15.80 -14.84 36.08
N ASN A 619 16.87 -15.65 35.99
CA ASN A 619 18.26 -15.19 36.09
C ASN A 619 18.64 -14.31 34.90
N ALA A 620 18.26 -14.70 33.68
CA ALA A 620 18.50 -13.92 32.47
C ALA A 620 17.79 -12.56 32.54
N LEU A 621 16.52 -12.54 32.97
CA LEU A 621 15.76 -11.30 33.16
C LEU A 621 16.40 -10.36 34.21
N THR A 622 16.96 -10.92 35.29
CA THR A 622 17.68 -10.15 36.31
C THR A 622 18.93 -9.48 35.74
N VAL A 623 19.72 -10.23 34.95
CA VAL A 623 20.91 -9.70 34.27
C VAL A 623 20.51 -8.63 33.25
N LEU A 624 19.46 -8.86 32.46
CA LEU A 624 18.96 -7.90 31.48
C LEU A 624 18.49 -6.59 32.14
N THR A 625 17.80 -6.70 33.28
CA THR A 625 17.33 -5.54 34.06
C THR A 625 18.52 -4.70 34.52
N ARG A 626 19.58 -5.34 35.02
CA ARG A 626 20.80 -4.66 35.42
C ARG A 626 21.49 -3.97 34.24
N ILE A 627 21.62 -4.65 33.10
CA ILE A 627 22.17 -4.05 31.87
C ILE A 627 21.34 -2.83 31.47
N SER A 628 20.00 -2.92 31.51
CA SER A 628 19.08 -1.83 31.12
C SER A 628 19.18 -0.61 32.04
N LYS A 629 19.48 -0.83 33.32
CA LYS A 629 19.72 0.23 34.32
C LYS A 629 21.07 0.93 34.14
N GLU A 630 22.12 0.17 33.82
CA GLU A 630 23.48 0.69 33.60
C GLU A 630 23.62 1.38 32.22
N THR A 631 22.81 0.99 31.23
CA THR A 631 22.86 1.52 29.85
C THR A 631 21.60 2.30 29.48
N SER A 632 20.64 1.68 28.79
CA SER A 632 19.32 2.25 28.51
C SER A 632 18.27 1.15 28.34
N LEU A 633 17.02 1.49 28.66
CA LEU A 633 15.87 0.61 28.43
C LEU A 633 15.71 0.22 26.96
N ARG A 634 16.01 1.14 26.03
CA ARG A 634 15.93 0.87 24.58
C ARG A 634 16.93 -0.21 24.16
N TYR A 635 18.16 -0.14 24.66
CA TYR A 635 19.18 -1.14 24.39
C TYR A 635 18.79 -2.49 25.03
N GLY A 636 18.29 -2.48 26.27
CA GLY A 636 17.74 -3.66 26.94
C GLY A 636 16.65 -4.38 26.13
N MET A 637 15.69 -3.61 25.58
CA MET A 637 14.65 -4.18 24.73
C MET A 637 15.19 -4.81 23.44
N GLN A 638 16.16 -4.18 22.78
CA GLN A 638 16.80 -4.76 21.58
C GLN A 638 17.58 -6.04 21.90
N LEU A 639 18.10 -6.16 23.12
CA LEU A 639 18.76 -7.37 23.59
C LEU A 639 17.79 -8.55 23.76
N ILE A 640 16.49 -8.34 23.98
CA ILE A 640 15.50 -9.44 24.09
C ILE A 640 15.46 -10.24 22.78
N MET A 641 15.19 -9.57 21.65
CA MET A 641 15.12 -10.23 20.35
C MET A 641 16.45 -10.84 19.91
N THR A 642 17.57 -10.14 20.10
CA THR A 642 18.89 -10.67 19.70
C THR A 642 19.28 -11.88 20.54
N SER A 643 19.01 -11.87 21.85
CA SER A 643 19.24 -13.03 22.73
C SER A 643 18.31 -14.19 22.39
N SER A 644 17.04 -13.92 22.04
CA SER A 644 16.09 -14.92 21.53
C SER A 644 16.58 -15.62 20.27
N LEU A 645 17.17 -14.87 19.33
CA LEU A 645 17.75 -15.43 18.11
C LEU A 645 19.00 -16.28 18.39
N ILE A 646 19.83 -15.89 19.36
CA ILE A 646 20.99 -16.66 19.80
C ILE A 646 20.53 -17.97 20.47
N ALA A 647 19.52 -17.91 21.35
CA ALA A 647 18.91 -19.06 21.99
C ALA A 647 18.33 -20.05 20.96
N ARG A 648 17.61 -19.54 19.95
CA ARG A 648 17.09 -20.35 18.84
C ARG A 648 18.21 -20.99 18.02
N LYS A 649 19.34 -20.31 17.84
CA LYS A 649 20.51 -20.87 17.15
C LYS A 649 21.13 -22.04 17.91
N ARG A 650 21.14 -22.01 19.25
CA ARG A 650 21.53 -23.16 20.09
C ARG A 650 20.41 -24.20 20.25
N LYS A 651 19.26 -24.01 19.60
CA LYS A 651 18.04 -24.84 19.72
C LYS A 651 17.50 -24.92 21.16
N ALA A 652 17.73 -23.91 21.97
CA ALA A 652 17.14 -23.82 23.30
C ALA A 652 15.74 -23.19 23.23
N PRO A 653 14.79 -23.67 24.05
CA PRO A 653 13.43 -23.13 24.10
C PRO A 653 13.34 -21.79 24.85
N GLU A 654 14.23 -21.57 25.82
CA GLU A 654 14.28 -20.37 26.67
C GLU A 654 15.62 -19.64 26.51
N VAL A 655 15.62 -18.33 26.76
CA VAL A 655 16.83 -17.50 26.80
C VAL A 655 17.48 -17.60 28.17
N ASP A 656 18.78 -17.89 28.17
CA ASP A 656 19.59 -17.99 29.39
C ASP A 656 20.64 -16.86 29.45
N VAL A 657 21.31 -16.73 30.60
CA VAL A 657 22.31 -15.71 30.87
C VAL A 657 23.45 -15.74 29.85
N GLU A 658 23.82 -16.92 29.34
CA GLU A 658 24.85 -17.08 28.32
C GLU A 658 24.47 -16.40 26.99
N ASP A 659 23.20 -16.47 26.61
CA ASP A 659 22.69 -15.85 25.38
C ASP A 659 22.75 -14.32 25.48
N ILE A 660 22.34 -13.76 26.63
CA ILE A 660 22.41 -12.33 26.91
C ILE A 660 23.86 -11.85 26.93
N LYS A 661 24.77 -12.57 27.60
CA LYS A 661 26.20 -12.24 27.63
C LYS A 661 26.78 -12.22 26.22
N ARG A 662 26.41 -13.20 25.38
CA ARG A 662 26.84 -13.25 23.99
C ARG A 662 26.26 -12.10 23.16
N ALA A 663 24.98 -11.77 23.34
CA ALA A 663 24.37 -10.61 22.67
C ALA A 663 25.07 -9.31 23.08
N TYR A 664 25.32 -9.12 24.37
CA TYR A 664 26.00 -7.95 24.93
C TYR A 664 27.44 -7.80 24.42
N GLN A 665 28.16 -8.91 24.19
CA GLN A 665 29.49 -8.90 23.58
C GLN A 665 29.47 -8.53 22.10
N LEU A 666 28.45 -8.95 21.36
CA LEU A 666 28.33 -8.69 19.92
C LEU A 666 27.82 -7.29 19.60
N PHE A 667 26.89 -6.78 20.40
CA PHE A 667 26.22 -5.50 20.17
C PHE A 667 26.61 -4.51 21.24
N PHE A 668 27.26 -3.41 20.88
CA PHE A 668 27.68 -2.39 21.85
C PHE A 668 26.54 -1.40 22.11
N ASP A 669 26.43 -0.93 23.35
CA ASP A 669 25.65 0.27 23.68
C ASP A 669 26.44 1.53 23.33
N GLU A 670 25.78 2.69 23.40
CA GLU A 670 26.39 3.98 23.10
C GLU A 670 27.65 4.24 23.95
N GLY A 671 27.60 3.98 25.26
CA GLY A 671 28.70 4.27 26.17
C GLY A 671 29.95 3.46 25.83
N ARG A 672 29.80 2.14 25.64
CA ARG A 672 30.91 1.27 25.21
C ARG A 672 31.40 1.61 23.80
N SER A 673 30.51 1.99 22.89
CA SER A 673 30.91 2.42 21.54
C SER A 673 31.74 3.70 21.57
N VAL A 674 31.38 4.68 22.39
CA VAL A 674 32.15 5.93 22.56
C VAL A 674 33.52 5.63 23.20
N GLN A 675 33.57 4.74 24.19
CA GLN A 675 34.84 4.33 24.79
C GLN A 675 35.76 3.65 23.75
N PHE A 676 35.23 2.74 22.94
CA PHE A 676 35.97 2.10 21.86
C PHE A 676 36.50 3.14 20.85
N LEU A 677 35.68 4.10 20.44
CA LEU A 677 36.11 5.16 19.53
C LEU A 677 37.24 6.02 20.12
N LYS A 678 37.23 6.26 21.44
CA LYS A 678 38.31 6.99 22.14
C LYS A 678 39.60 6.17 22.24
N GLU A 679 39.51 4.87 22.49
CA GLU A 679 40.68 3.99 22.59
C GLU A 679 41.40 3.84 21.24
N TYR A 680 40.63 3.77 20.15
CA TYR A 680 41.14 3.60 18.78
C TYR A 680 41.13 4.91 17.97
N GLN A 681 41.09 6.06 18.66
CA GLN A 681 40.88 7.37 18.04
C GLN A 681 41.92 7.68 16.94
N GLN A 682 43.18 7.26 17.13
CA GLN A 682 44.26 7.46 16.16
C GLN A 682 44.09 6.69 14.85
N GLU A 683 43.28 5.62 14.85
CA GLU A 683 42.97 4.82 13.65
C GLU A 683 41.76 5.38 12.89
N PHE A 684 40.98 6.27 13.51
CA PHE A 684 39.82 6.90 12.90
C PHE A 684 40.17 8.26 12.28
N MET A 685 39.58 8.53 11.10
CA MET A 685 39.69 9.82 10.44
C MET A 685 38.99 10.93 11.25
N PHE A 686 39.55 12.14 11.24
CA PHE A 686 39.02 13.32 11.95
C PHE A 686 39.00 13.13 13.47
N ASN A 687 40.12 12.66 14.03
CA ASN A 687 40.29 12.60 15.47
C ASN A 687 40.35 14.01 16.09
N GLU A 688 40.07 14.13 17.39
CA GLU A 688 40.10 15.43 18.08
C GLU A 688 41.50 16.09 18.07
N GLU A 689 42.59 15.35 17.75
CA GLU A 689 43.94 15.91 17.58
C GLU A 689 44.06 16.65 16.23
N ASP A 690 43.55 16.08 15.13
CA ASP A 690 43.52 16.70 13.80
C ASP A 690 42.59 17.94 13.76
N ALA A 691 41.51 17.93 14.56
CA ALA A 691 40.57 19.06 14.63
C ALA A 691 41.18 20.29 15.33
N ALA A 692 42.09 20.09 16.29
CA ALA A 692 42.79 21.19 16.96
C ALA A 692 43.83 21.86 16.06
N GLU A 693 44.46 21.11 15.14
CA GLU A 693 45.38 21.68 14.14
C GLU A 693 44.63 22.50 13.08
N MET A 694 43.45 22.06 12.63
CA MET A 694 42.64 22.78 11.63
C MET A 694 42.06 24.12 12.12
N ASP A 695 41.79 24.31 13.41
CA ASP A 695 41.31 25.59 13.96
C ASP A 695 42.45 26.61 14.19
N THR A 696 43.71 26.20 13.99
CA THR A 696 44.89 27.07 14.11
C THR A 696 45.56 27.44 12.78
N SER A 697 45.00 26.97 11.65
CA SER A 697 45.50 27.23 10.29
C SER A 697 44.61 28.13 9.45
#